data_AF-A0A7J7DAA4-F1
#
_entry.id   AF-A0A7J7DAA4-F1
#
_cell.length_a   1.000
_cell.length_b   1.000
_cell.length_c   1.000
_cell.angle_alpha   90.00
_cell.angle_beta   90.00
_cell.angle_gamma   90.00
#
_symmetry.space_group_name_H-M   'P 1'
#
loop_
_entity.id
_entity.type
_entity.pdbx_description
1 polymer ?
#
loop_
_entity_poly.entity_id
_entity_poly.type
_entity_poly.pdbx_seq_one_letter_code
_entity_poly.pdbx_strand_id
1 'polypeptide(L)'
;MLYGKIPEKTGSIFSSLRYLDLGGNVLVGEIPISIANLTSLEYLTLASNHLVGPIPPQLGRMKSLKWIYLGYNNLSGQIPTEIGFLTSLNHIDLVYNNLTGPIPSSIGNLSDLQYLFLYQNKLTGSIPKSVYSLKRLISLDLSDNFLSGEIPELMIQLQNLEILHLFSNNFSGKIPSALTSLPHLRVLQLWSNKLSGAIPAELGKQNNLSVLDLSTNSLTGKIPESLCGSGLLFKLILFSNSLEGEIPMSLSDCKSLRRVRLQDNKLSGGLPQEFTQLPLVYFLDISGNNLSGRIDDKEWHMASLQMLNLAKNQFVGGLPGSFGSEKLETLDMSENRFSGNIPRHFGSLSSLVQLELSENKLSGEIPEELSSCKKLVSVHLRHNQLSGSIPASFAQMPVLSQLDLSDNRFSGEIPRNLGGVESLVQVNISHNHFQGTLPSTGAFLAINKSAIEGNDLCGSTDSTTGLRPCKKSTNKNPIWGFIVACFIGALILLAIIAFGIVFIQQRNNSEMKQVLENEEVIWEMQIFRAKSMKIEDILSSIKEENVISRSKTGVSYKGKCVSSGMQFMVKLINEVNSLPSNFWTEIARFGKLQHPNIVEFIGICRSKNRAYLVSEYMEGKKLSEILRNLSWERRQRISIGISKGLRFLHSHCSSSSILIGDISTDQVIVDDKDQPRLKLISSAYASSETKDASEECEIYGFGLILIELLTGRSRGDAESCYGVHESIVEWARYCYADCHLDTWIDPMIRGHASNDYNEIVEIMNLALHCTAIDPTARPTADEVLKTLESTFRTSSSWLPHLNFSSCVN
;
A
#
# COMPACT_ATOMS: atom_id res chain seq x y z
N MET A 1 -9.95 4.30 25.63
CA MET A 1 -10.21 2.84 25.53
C MET A 1 -10.75 2.26 26.83
N LEU A 2 -11.92 1.64 26.75
CA LEU A 2 -12.48 0.79 27.81
C LEU A 2 -11.87 -0.61 27.72
N TYR A 3 -11.57 -1.20 28.88
CA TYR A 3 -11.02 -2.55 29.00
C TYR A 3 -11.79 -3.39 30.02
N GLY A 4 -11.67 -4.71 29.92
CA GLY A 4 -12.36 -5.64 30.80
C GLY A 4 -13.74 -6.06 30.28
N LYS A 5 -14.55 -6.66 31.15
CA LYS A 5 -15.87 -7.18 30.79
C LYS A 5 -16.93 -6.08 30.86
N ILE A 6 -17.92 -6.13 29.96
CA ILE A 6 -19.12 -5.29 30.09
C ILE A 6 -19.87 -5.73 31.35
N PRO A 7 -20.15 -4.85 32.32
CA PRO A 7 -20.78 -5.24 33.58
C PRO A 7 -22.19 -5.81 33.40
N GLU A 8 -22.55 -6.83 34.18
CA GLU A 8 -23.90 -7.44 34.18
C GLU A 8 -25.01 -6.50 34.67
N LYS A 9 -24.68 -5.32 35.20
CA LYS A 9 -25.68 -4.33 35.61
C LYS A 9 -25.97 -3.28 34.53
N THR A 10 -25.23 -3.28 33.42
CA THR A 10 -25.29 -2.24 32.37
C THR A 10 -26.72 -1.98 31.90
N GLY A 11 -27.51 -3.03 31.64
CA GLY A 11 -28.88 -2.85 31.16
C GLY A 11 -29.94 -2.51 32.23
N SER A 12 -29.58 -2.49 33.52
CA SER A 12 -30.51 -2.16 34.61
C SER A 12 -30.48 -0.68 35.03
N ILE A 13 -29.44 0.06 34.64
CA ILE A 13 -29.17 1.42 35.12
C ILE A 13 -29.72 2.49 34.15
N PHE A 14 -29.79 2.18 32.85
CA PHE A 14 -30.06 3.16 31.80
C PHE A 14 -31.30 2.82 30.95
N SER A 15 -32.46 2.60 31.56
CA SER A 15 -33.68 2.12 30.87
C SER A 15 -34.21 3.04 29.75
N SER A 16 -33.85 4.33 29.76
CA SER A 16 -34.22 5.32 28.75
C SER A 16 -33.18 5.49 27.63
N LEU A 17 -32.06 4.76 27.67
CA LEU A 17 -30.99 4.87 26.70
C LEU A 17 -31.48 4.48 25.31
N ARG A 18 -31.13 5.30 24.31
CA ARG A 18 -31.47 5.07 22.89
C ARG A 18 -30.26 4.73 22.02
N TYR A 19 -29.08 5.18 22.42
CA TYR A 19 -27.84 4.99 21.69
C TYR A 19 -26.79 4.47 22.65
N LEU A 20 -26.24 3.29 22.37
CA LEU A 20 -25.12 2.70 23.10
C LEU A 20 -24.03 2.36 22.12
N ASP A 21 -22.89 3.02 22.29
CA ASP A 21 -21.71 2.82 21.48
C ASP A 21 -20.51 2.52 22.37
N LEU A 22 -20.05 1.28 22.26
CA LEU A 22 -18.84 0.77 22.91
C LEU A 22 -17.86 0.23 21.86
N GLY A 23 -18.01 0.62 20.59
CA GLY A 23 -17.18 0.12 19.50
C GLY A 23 -15.73 0.62 19.59
N GLY A 24 -14.78 -0.10 18.98
CA GLY A 24 -13.38 0.34 18.89
C GLY A 24 -12.64 0.37 20.22
N ASN A 25 -12.94 -0.59 21.11
CA ASN A 25 -12.33 -0.68 22.44
C ASN A 25 -11.60 -2.04 22.60
N VAL A 26 -11.12 -2.35 23.81
CA VAL A 26 -10.46 -3.62 24.14
C VAL A 26 -11.30 -4.45 25.11
N LEU A 27 -12.62 -4.37 25.00
CA LEU A 27 -13.55 -5.12 25.84
C LEU A 27 -13.43 -6.62 25.58
N VAL A 28 -13.51 -7.42 26.64
CA VAL A 28 -13.33 -8.87 26.63
C VAL A 28 -14.53 -9.57 27.30
N GLY A 29 -14.63 -10.88 27.13
CA GLY A 29 -15.69 -11.69 27.73
C GLY A 29 -16.97 -11.69 26.90
N GLU A 30 -18.05 -12.22 27.49
CA GLU A 30 -19.33 -12.37 26.79
C GLU A 30 -20.16 -11.08 26.82
N ILE A 31 -21.06 -10.94 25.84
CA ILE A 31 -22.08 -9.88 25.86
C ILE A 31 -23.05 -10.20 27.02
N PRO A 32 -23.17 -9.33 28.04
CA PRO A 32 -23.99 -9.62 29.21
C PRO A 32 -25.47 -9.64 28.84
N ILE A 33 -26.20 -10.65 29.34
CA ILE A 33 -27.62 -10.84 29.03
C ILE A 33 -28.45 -9.63 29.47
N SER A 34 -28.01 -8.95 30.53
CA SER A 34 -28.67 -7.74 31.03
C SER A 34 -28.80 -6.63 30.00
N ILE A 35 -27.94 -6.57 28.96
CA ILE A 35 -28.04 -5.55 27.89
C ILE A 35 -29.42 -5.56 27.22
N ALA A 36 -30.09 -6.73 27.20
CA ALA A 36 -31.44 -6.91 26.68
C ALA A 36 -32.53 -6.14 27.45
N ASN A 37 -32.22 -5.62 28.64
CA ASN A 37 -33.14 -4.81 29.44
C ASN A 37 -33.21 -3.35 28.96
N LEU A 38 -32.32 -2.91 28.07
CA LEU A 38 -32.36 -1.58 27.43
C LEU A 38 -33.43 -1.55 26.33
N THR A 39 -34.70 -1.71 26.70
CA THR A 39 -35.80 -1.89 25.75
C THR A 39 -36.08 -0.67 24.86
N SER A 40 -35.61 0.52 25.27
CA SER A 40 -35.73 1.77 24.52
C SER A 40 -34.60 1.98 23.50
N LEU A 41 -33.60 1.08 23.46
CA LEU A 41 -32.41 1.25 22.65
C LEU A 41 -32.74 1.12 21.16
N GLU A 42 -32.27 2.08 20.36
CA GLU A 42 -32.44 2.12 18.90
C GLU A 42 -31.14 1.76 18.18
N TYR A 43 -29.98 2.05 18.78
CA TYR A 43 -28.67 1.81 18.20
C TYR A 43 -27.76 1.12 19.23
N LEU A 44 -27.20 -0.02 18.83
CA LEU A 44 -26.23 -0.77 19.61
C LEU A 44 -25.00 -1.05 18.75
N THR A 45 -23.83 -0.57 19.18
CA THR A 45 -22.55 -1.07 18.66
C THR A 45 -21.64 -1.55 19.78
N LEU A 46 -21.13 -2.75 19.58
CA LEU A 46 -20.05 -3.38 20.35
C LEU A 46 -18.91 -3.80 19.42
N ALA A 47 -18.88 -3.28 18.19
CA ALA A 47 -17.96 -3.71 17.14
C ALA A 47 -16.50 -3.40 17.46
N SER A 48 -15.55 -4.09 16.83
CA SER A 48 -14.10 -3.85 17.00
C SER A 48 -13.67 -3.93 18.47
N ASN A 49 -13.91 -5.09 19.08
CA ASN A 49 -13.52 -5.44 20.44
C ASN A 49 -13.00 -6.90 20.47
N HIS A 50 -12.75 -7.45 21.66
CA HIS A 50 -12.32 -8.83 21.86
C HIS A 50 -13.42 -9.68 22.54
N LEU A 51 -14.69 -9.39 22.24
CA LEU A 51 -15.82 -10.11 22.83
C LEU A 51 -15.87 -11.55 22.32
N VAL A 52 -16.27 -12.47 23.20
CA VAL A 52 -16.32 -13.92 22.95
C VAL A 52 -17.69 -14.49 23.30
N GLY A 53 -17.90 -15.78 23.05
CA GLY A 53 -19.16 -16.46 23.40
C GLY A 53 -20.29 -16.14 22.41
N PRO A 54 -21.50 -16.65 22.67
CA PRO A 54 -22.64 -16.49 21.76
C PRO A 54 -23.27 -15.11 21.83
N ILE A 55 -23.92 -14.71 20.73
CA ILE A 55 -24.86 -13.58 20.74
C ILE A 55 -26.04 -13.97 21.65
N PRO A 56 -26.37 -13.21 22.70
CA PRO A 56 -27.45 -13.57 23.62
C PRO A 56 -28.82 -13.57 22.91
N PRO A 57 -29.59 -14.68 22.94
CA PRO A 57 -30.93 -14.72 22.34
C PRO A 57 -31.89 -13.66 22.92
N GLN A 58 -31.66 -13.23 24.16
CA GLN A 58 -32.46 -12.22 24.85
C GLN A 58 -32.40 -10.85 24.16
N LEU A 59 -31.41 -10.58 23.30
CA LEU A 59 -31.38 -9.37 22.47
C LEU A 59 -32.68 -9.20 21.67
N GLY A 60 -33.36 -10.29 21.30
CA GLY A 60 -34.69 -10.25 20.65
C GLY A 60 -35.81 -9.54 21.43
N ARG A 61 -35.57 -9.17 22.70
CA ARG A 61 -36.50 -8.36 23.51
C ARG A 61 -36.43 -6.87 23.21
N MET A 62 -35.35 -6.38 22.61
CA MET A 62 -35.07 -4.95 22.41
C MET A 62 -35.75 -4.41 21.15
N LYS A 63 -37.08 -4.45 21.10
CA LYS A 63 -37.88 -4.21 19.88
C LYS A 63 -37.72 -2.82 19.24
N SER A 64 -37.16 -1.85 19.96
CA SER A 64 -36.85 -0.52 19.44
C SER A 64 -35.58 -0.47 18.59
N LEU A 65 -34.76 -1.53 18.60
CA LEU A 65 -33.50 -1.57 17.86
C LEU A 65 -33.73 -1.43 16.35
N LYS A 66 -32.94 -0.55 15.76
CA LYS A 66 -32.86 -0.25 14.33
C LYS A 66 -31.48 -0.60 13.76
N TRP A 67 -30.42 -0.44 14.55
CA TRP A 67 -29.06 -0.77 14.14
C TRP A 67 -28.37 -1.65 15.19
N ILE A 68 -27.76 -2.73 14.70
CA ILE A 68 -26.89 -3.60 15.51
C ILE A 68 -25.56 -3.77 14.77
N TYR A 69 -24.47 -3.40 15.45
CA TYR A 69 -23.11 -3.61 14.99
C TYR A 69 -22.34 -4.43 16.03
N LEU A 70 -22.08 -5.69 15.74
CA LEU A 70 -21.30 -6.61 16.58
C LEU A 70 -20.07 -7.15 15.83
N GLY A 71 -19.73 -6.53 14.71
CA GLY A 71 -18.63 -6.95 13.84
C GLY A 71 -17.24 -6.85 14.47
N TYR A 72 -16.24 -7.47 13.86
CA TYR A 72 -14.84 -7.42 14.30
C TYR A 72 -14.67 -7.79 15.78
N ASN A 73 -15.16 -8.96 16.13
CA ASN A 73 -15.06 -9.54 17.46
C ASN A 73 -14.70 -11.03 17.33
N ASN A 74 -14.73 -11.76 18.44
CA ASN A 74 -14.48 -13.19 18.48
C ASN A 74 -15.74 -13.97 18.94
N LEU A 75 -16.93 -13.44 18.63
CA LEU A 75 -18.22 -14.06 18.96
C LEU A 75 -18.38 -15.40 18.24
N SER A 76 -19.06 -16.34 18.87
CA SER A 76 -19.15 -17.73 18.43
C SER A 76 -20.58 -18.27 18.55
N GLY A 77 -20.81 -19.56 18.28
CA GLY A 77 -22.16 -20.14 18.31
C GLY A 77 -23.00 -19.74 17.11
N GLN A 78 -24.31 -19.90 17.19
CA GLN A 78 -25.24 -19.61 16.08
C GLN A 78 -25.81 -18.20 16.18
N ILE A 79 -26.25 -17.65 15.05
CA ILE A 79 -27.09 -16.45 15.03
C ILE A 79 -28.44 -16.81 15.66
N PRO A 80 -28.85 -16.18 16.79
CA PRO A 80 -30.10 -16.53 17.47
C PRO A 80 -31.33 -16.28 16.61
N THR A 81 -32.30 -17.20 16.64
CA THR A 81 -33.56 -17.04 15.90
C THR A 81 -34.38 -15.84 16.37
N GLU A 82 -34.21 -15.44 17.61
CA GLU A 82 -34.88 -14.34 18.29
C GLU A 82 -34.52 -12.96 17.71
N ILE A 83 -33.42 -12.86 16.94
CA ILE A 83 -33.12 -11.64 16.15
C ILE A 83 -34.30 -11.30 15.23
N GLY A 84 -35.01 -12.30 14.71
CA GLY A 84 -36.20 -12.09 13.87
C GLY A 84 -37.40 -11.45 14.59
N PHE A 85 -37.33 -11.22 15.90
CA PHE A 85 -38.35 -10.48 16.65
C PHE A 85 -38.13 -8.96 16.65
N LEU A 86 -36.97 -8.50 16.19
CA LEU A 86 -36.56 -7.10 16.18
C LEU A 86 -37.03 -6.41 14.89
N THR A 87 -38.34 -6.37 14.66
CA THR A 87 -38.95 -5.99 13.37
C THR A 87 -38.64 -4.57 12.91
N SER A 88 -38.12 -3.70 13.78
CA SER A 88 -37.67 -2.34 13.45
C SER A 88 -36.21 -2.29 12.96
N LEU A 89 -35.50 -3.42 12.92
CA LEU A 89 -34.13 -3.47 12.43
C LEU A 89 -34.04 -3.08 10.97
N ASN A 90 -33.12 -2.17 10.73
CA ASN A 90 -32.73 -1.67 9.43
C ASN A 90 -31.34 -2.15 9.02
N HIS A 91 -30.44 -2.31 9.99
CA HIS A 91 -29.05 -2.67 9.76
C HIS A 91 -28.61 -3.77 10.74
N ILE A 92 -28.07 -4.85 10.19
CA ILE A 92 -27.41 -5.91 10.95
C ILE A 92 -26.00 -6.07 10.40
N ASP A 93 -25.02 -5.83 11.27
CA ASP A 93 -23.62 -6.07 11.00
C ASP A 93 -23.03 -7.04 12.05
N LEU A 94 -22.71 -8.25 11.59
CA LEU A 94 -22.07 -9.32 12.36
C LEU A 94 -20.75 -9.77 11.71
N VAL A 95 -20.12 -8.92 10.90
CA VAL A 95 -18.90 -9.24 10.14
C VAL A 95 -17.76 -9.73 11.03
N TYR A 96 -16.85 -10.58 10.50
CA TYR A 96 -15.57 -10.88 11.15
C TYR A 96 -15.76 -11.40 12.57
N ASN A 97 -16.33 -12.60 12.66
CA ASN A 97 -16.56 -13.30 13.91
C ASN A 97 -16.38 -14.82 13.68
N ASN A 98 -16.62 -15.62 14.70
CA ASN A 98 -16.59 -17.09 14.65
C ASN A 98 -18.01 -17.69 14.66
N LEU A 99 -19.01 -17.01 14.08
CA LEU A 99 -20.40 -17.49 14.06
C LEU A 99 -20.54 -18.71 13.15
N THR A 100 -21.37 -19.67 13.56
CA THR A 100 -21.55 -20.99 12.94
C THR A 100 -23.02 -21.31 12.71
N GLY A 101 -23.32 -22.45 12.10
CA GLY A 101 -24.69 -22.89 11.83
C GLY A 101 -25.36 -22.14 10.69
N PRO A 102 -26.65 -22.36 10.45
CA PRO A 102 -27.37 -21.73 9.35
C PRO A 102 -27.79 -20.29 9.67
N ILE A 103 -27.98 -19.50 8.60
CA ILE A 103 -28.71 -18.22 8.70
C ILE A 103 -30.15 -18.56 9.15
N PRO A 104 -30.66 -18.00 10.26
CA PRO A 104 -31.98 -18.35 10.75
C PRO A 104 -33.07 -17.79 9.83
N SER A 105 -34.07 -18.61 9.49
CA SER A 105 -35.17 -18.19 8.61
C SER A 105 -36.00 -17.04 9.17
N SER A 106 -35.96 -16.81 10.48
CA SER A 106 -36.63 -15.70 11.15
C SER A 106 -36.08 -14.32 10.75
N ILE A 107 -34.88 -14.22 10.16
CA ILE A 107 -34.37 -12.97 9.57
C ILE A 107 -35.33 -12.42 8.51
N GLY A 108 -36.07 -13.28 7.81
CA GLY A 108 -37.08 -12.84 6.84
C GLY A 108 -38.26 -12.06 7.43
N ASN A 109 -38.43 -12.04 8.76
CA ASN A 109 -39.45 -11.25 9.44
C ASN A 109 -39.07 -9.75 9.55
N LEU A 110 -37.83 -9.39 9.27
CA LEU A 110 -37.30 -8.04 9.45
C LEU A 110 -37.64 -7.13 8.26
N SER A 111 -38.93 -6.81 8.09
CA SER A 111 -39.44 -6.10 6.90
C SER A 111 -38.86 -4.70 6.64
N ASP A 112 -38.19 -4.11 7.63
CA ASP A 112 -37.51 -2.80 7.54
C ASP A 112 -36.01 -2.91 7.22
N LEU A 113 -35.48 -4.14 7.12
CA LEU A 113 -34.05 -4.41 6.90
C LEU A 113 -33.60 -3.92 5.52
N GLN A 114 -32.56 -3.09 5.52
CA GLN A 114 -31.92 -2.56 4.32
C GLN A 114 -30.51 -3.13 4.13
N TYR A 115 -29.81 -3.45 5.22
CA TYR A 115 -28.42 -3.91 5.18
C TYR A 115 -28.25 -5.15 6.05
N LEU A 116 -27.74 -6.21 5.44
CA LEU A 116 -27.44 -7.47 6.12
C LEU A 116 -26.01 -7.90 5.80
N PHE A 117 -25.12 -7.74 6.77
CA PHE A 117 -23.69 -8.06 6.65
C PHE A 117 -23.32 -9.18 7.61
N LEU A 118 -23.01 -10.35 7.04
CA LEU A 118 -22.67 -11.58 7.77
C LEU A 118 -21.32 -12.18 7.30
N TYR A 119 -20.55 -11.43 6.52
CA TYR A 119 -19.34 -11.95 5.90
C TYR A 119 -18.21 -12.24 6.87
N GLN A 120 -17.23 -13.05 6.45
CA GLN A 120 -16.11 -13.52 7.27
C GLN A 120 -16.57 -14.16 8.59
N ASN A 121 -17.32 -15.25 8.43
CA ASN A 121 -17.78 -16.11 9.53
C ASN A 121 -17.66 -17.58 9.10
N LYS A 122 -18.28 -18.49 9.86
CA LYS A 122 -18.30 -19.95 9.60
C LYS A 122 -19.73 -20.44 9.38
N LEU A 123 -20.59 -19.61 8.80
CA LEU A 123 -22.00 -19.94 8.55
C LEU A 123 -22.12 -21.03 7.49
N THR A 124 -23.12 -21.89 7.63
CA THR A 124 -23.32 -23.10 6.81
C THR A 124 -24.75 -23.17 6.28
N GLY A 125 -25.07 -24.16 5.44
CA GLY A 125 -26.41 -24.33 4.88
C GLY A 125 -26.73 -23.33 3.77
N SER A 126 -28.00 -23.28 3.34
CA SER A 126 -28.45 -22.39 2.25
C SER A 126 -29.01 -21.08 2.77
N ILE A 127 -29.04 -20.05 1.91
CA ILE A 127 -29.79 -18.82 2.17
C ILE A 127 -31.28 -19.19 2.37
N PRO A 128 -31.89 -18.88 3.53
CA PRO A 128 -33.28 -19.21 3.76
C PRO A 128 -34.20 -18.49 2.77
N LYS A 129 -35.22 -19.19 2.26
CA LYS A 129 -36.17 -18.62 1.30
C LYS A 129 -36.85 -17.33 1.79
N SER A 130 -36.99 -17.18 3.11
CA SER A 130 -37.57 -16.00 3.75
C SER A 130 -36.68 -14.76 3.65
N VAL A 131 -35.38 -14.87 3.40
CA VAL A 131 -34.51 -13.70 3.16
C VAL A 131 -34.94 -12.96 1.88
N TYR A 132 -35.45 -13.68 0.88
CA TYR A 132 -35.90 -13.07 -0.38
C TYR A 132 -37.20 -12.24 -0.23
N SER A 133 -37.93 -12.36 0.89
CA SER A 133 -39.09 -11.50 1.15
C SER A 133 -38.73 -10.11 1.73
N LEU A 134 -37.44 -9.83 1.97
CA LEU A 134 -36.95 -8.55 2.50
C LEU A 134 -36.93 -7.47 1.41
N LYS A 135 -38.10 -6.95 1.04
CA LYS A 135 -38.26 -6.02 -0.10
C LYS A 135 -37.52 -4.68 0.04
N ARG A 136 -37.10 -4.31 1.26
CA ARG A 136 -36.32 -3.10 1.51
C ARG A 136 -34.81 -3.32 1.46
N LEU A 137 -34.35 -4.55 1.26
CA LEU A 137 -32.93 -4.87 1.25
C LEU A 137 -32.22 -4.15 0.08
N ILE A 138 -31.19 -3.38 0.43
CA ILE A 138 -30.34 -2.60 -0.47
C ILE A 138 -29.01 -3.30 -0.66
N SER A 139 -28.43 -3.83 0.42
CA SER A 139 -27.14 -4.53 0.38
C SER A 139 -27.21 -5.84 1.16
N LEU A 140 -26.77 -6.91 0.51
CA LEU A 140 -26.66 -8.24 1.08
C LEU A 140 -25.22 -8.73 0.92
N ASP A 141 -24.53 -8.88 2.04
CA ASP A 141 -23.18 -9.44 2.07
C ASP A 141 -23.11 -10.67 2.96
N LEU A 142 -22.96 -11.82 2.31
CA LEU A 142 -22.83 -13.13 2.93
C LEU A 142 -21.51 -13.82 2.54
N SER A 143 -20.55 -13.05 2.04
CA SER A 143 -19.28 -13.56 1.51
C SER A 143 -18.40 -14.22 2.59
N ASP A 144 -17.34 -14.94 2.19
CA ASP A 144 -16.37 -15.57 3.09
C ASP A 144 -17.02 -16.39 4.22
N ASN A 145 -17.78 -17.41 3.82
CA ASN A 145 -18.48 -18.33 4.72
C ASN A 145 -18.47 -19.76 4.12
N PHE A 146 -19.20 -20.69 4.71
CA PHE A 146 -19.40 -22.06 4.20
C PHE A 146 -20.85 -22.28 3.71
N LEU A 147 -21.53 -21.22 3.23
CA LEU A 147 -22.89 -21.32 2.71
C LEU A 147 -22.92 -22.13 1.42
N SER A 148 -24.02 -22.83 1.16
CA SER A 148 -24.15 -23.80 0.07
C SER A 148 -25.56 -23.82 -0.52
N GLY A 149 -25.77 -24.66 -1.53
CA GLY A 149 -27.05 -24.73 -2.25
C GLY A 149 -27.09 -23.78 -3.44
N GLU A 150 -28.26 -23.68 -4.07
CA GLU A 150 -28.45 -22.84 -5.26
C GLU A 150 -28.91 -21.43 -4.89
N ILE A 151 -28.55 -20.47 -5.74
CA ILE A 151 -29.10 -19.11 -5.71
C ILE A 151 -30.44 -19.14 -6.48
N PRO A 152 -31.61 -19.03 -5.81
CA PRO A 152 -32.90 -19.27 -6.42
C PRO A 152 -33.43 -18.06 -7.21
N GLU A 153 -34.33 -18.33 -8.16
CA GLU A 153 -35.08 -17.30 -8.93
C GLU A 153 -35.95 -16.38 -8.03
N LEU A 154 -36.17 -16.76 -6.77
CA LEU A 154 -36.84 -15.89 -5.77
C LEU A 154 -36.09 -14.57 -5.54
N MET A 155 -34.82 -14.45 -5.91
CA MET A 155 -34.04 -13.21 -5.86
C MET A 155 -34.78 -12.02 -6.51
N ILE A 156 -35.64 -12.29 -7.50
CA ILE A 156 -36.46 -11.28 -8.17
C ILE A 156 -37.32 -10.47 -7.20
N GLN A 157 -37.58 -10.95 -5.98
CA GLN A 157 -38.37 -10.22 -4.99
C GLN A 157 -37.60 -9.04 -4.35
N LEU A 158 -36.27 -9.02 -4.42
CA LEU A 158 -35.41 -8.00 -3.82
C LEU A 158 -35.24 -6.78 -4.75
N GLN A 159 -36.35 -6.13 -5.08
CA GLN A 159 -36.39 -5.07 -6.11
C GLN A 159 -35.54 -3.84 -5.80
N ASN A 160 -35.17 -3.60 -4.53
CA ASN A 160 -34.31 -2.49 -4.10
C ASN A 160 -32.82 -2.88 -3.98
N LEU A 161 -32.45 -4.11 -4.30
CA LEU A 161 -31.08 -4.60 -4.10
C LEU A 161 -30.12 -3.90 -5.07
N GLU A 162 -29.09 -3.26 -4.51
CA GLU A 162 -28.02 -2.59 -5.25
C GLU A 162 -26.72 -3.40 -5.23
N ILE A 163 -26.42 -4.04 -4.11
CA ILE A 163 -25.15 -4.73 -3.86
C ILE A 163 -25.44 -6.16 -3.41
N LEU A 164 -24.85 -7.12 -4.12
CA LEU A 164 -24.93 -8.53 -3.79
C LEU A 164 -23.53 -9.16 -3.77
N HIS A 165 -23.07 -9.50 -2.57
CA HIS A 165 -21.81 -10.21 -2.34
C HIS A 165 -22.10 -11.61 -1.76
N LEU A 166 -21.78 -12.64 -2.54
CA LEU A 166 -21.91 -14.05 -2.14
C LEU A 166 -20.61 -14.83 -2.40
N PHE A 167 -19.50 -14.12 -2.63
CA PHE A 167 -18.23 -14.74 -3.01
C PHE A 167 -17.61 -15.57 -1.87
N SER A 168 -16.61 -16.40 -2.19
CA SER A 168 -15.91 -17.27 -1.23
C SER A 168 -16.87 -18.10 -0.37
N ASN A 169 -17.69 -18.90 -1.04
CA ASN A 169 -18.66 -19.80 -0.42
C ASN A 169 -18.70 -21.13 -1.21
N ASN A 170 -19.70 -21.96 -0.93
CA ASN A 170 -19.92 -23.24 -1.57
C ASN A 170 -21.25 -23.26 -2.37
N PHE A 171 -21.68 -22.12 -2.91
CA PHE A 171 -22.88 -22.03 -3.74
C PHE A 171 -22.69 -22.79 -5.05
N SER A 172 -23.74 -23.49 -5.50
CA SER A 172 -23.74 -24.33 -6.69
C SER A 172 -24.93 -24.01 -7.60
N GLY A 173 -25.07 -24.74 -8.71
CA GLY A 173 -26.15 -24.52 -9.66
C GLY A 173 -25.86 -23.36 -10.61
N LYS A 174 -26.90 -22.77 -11.20
CA LYS A 174 -26.77 -21.68 -12.18
C LYS A 174 -26.88 -20.32 -11.52
N ILE A 175 -26.32 -19.30 -12.16
CA ILE A 175 -26.66 -17.90 -11.85
C ILE A 175 -28.12 -17.67 -12.30
N PRO A 176 -29.05 -17.29 -11.41
CA PRO A 176 -30.47 -17.19 -11.74
C PRO A 176 -30.75 -16.01 -12.66
N SER A 177 -31.71 -16.20 -13.57
CA SER A 177 -32.15 -15.16 -14.50
C SER A 177 -32.80 -13.97 -13.80
N ALA A 178 -33.37 -14.16 -12.61
CA ALA A 178 -33.90 -13.11 -11.75
C ALA A 178 -32.96 -11.90 -11.56
N LEU A 179 -31.64 -12.12 -11.52
CA LEU A 179 -30.66 -11.05 -11.37
C LEU A 179 -30.68 -10.06 -12.55
N THR A 180 -31.09 -10.49 -13.75
CA THR A 180 -31.22 -9.60 -14.91
C THR A 180 -32.37 -8.61 -14.76
N SER A 181 -33.35 -8.91 -13.89
CA SER A 181 -34.56 -8.11 -13.69
C SER A 181 -34.55 -7.30 -12.39
N LEU A 182 -33.40 -7.21 -11.71
CA LEU A 182 -33.22 -6.31 -10.57
C LEU A 182 -32.80 -4.92 -11.10
N PRO A 183 -33.65 -3.89 -10.99
CA PRO A 183 -33.42 -2.61 -11.67
C PRO A 183 -32.31 -1.77 -11.04
N HIS A 184 -32.04 -1.97 -9.75
CA HIS A 184 -31.07 -1.19 -8.99
C HIS A 184 -29.72 -1.88 -8.81
N LEU A 185 -29.56 -3.12 -9.29
CA LEU A 185 -28.33 -3.88 -9.11
C LEU A 185 -27.14 -3.19 -9.79
N ARG A 186 -26.10 -2.92 -9.01
CA ARG A 186 -24.87 -2.22 -9.44
C ARG A 186 -23.64 -3.07 -9.24
N VAL A 187 -23.56 -3.77 -8.12
CA VAL A 187 -22.42 -4.60 -7.73
C VAL A 187 -22.89 -6.04 -7.57
N LEU A 188 -22.30 -6.92 -8.38
CA LEU A 188 -22.56 -8.35 -8.33
C LEU A 188 -21.24 -9.11 -8.22
N GLN A 189 -21.00 -9.72 -7.05
CA GLN A 189 -19.80 -10.51 -6.78
C GLN A 189 -20.17 -11.91 -6.29
N LEU A 190 -19.88 -12.91 -7.13
CA LEU A 190 -20.20 -14.33 -6.89
C LEU A 190 -18.95 -15.23 -7.02
N TRP A 191 -17.76 -14.64 -7.02
CA TRP A 191 -16.51 -15.35 -7.28
C TRP A 191 -16.16 -16.39 -6.20
N SER A 192 -15.25 -17.33 -6.51
CA SER A 192 -14.86 -18.42 -5.58
C SER A 192 -16.06 -19.19 -5.02
N ASN A 193 -16.79 -19.83 -5.94
CA ASN A 193 -17.93 -20.69 -5.64
C ASN A 193 -17.91 -21.91 -6.59
N LYS A 194 -18.99 -22.70 -6.60
CA LYS A 194 -19.20 -23.86 -7.49
C LYS A 194 -20.32 -23.60 -8.51
N LEU A 195 -20.53 -22.34 -8.90
CA LEU A 195 -21.56 -21.96 -9.87
C LEU A 195 -21.20 -22.51 -11.25
N SER A 196 -22.21 -22.84 -12.03
CA SER A 196 -22.10 -23.54 -13.30
C SER A 196 -23.11 -23.02 -14.32
N GLY A 197 -23.00 -23.48 -15.58
CA GLY A 197 -23.87 -23.02 -16.66
C GLY A 197 -23.50 -21.62 -17.15
N ALA A 198 -24.35 -21.05 -17.99
CA ALA A 198 -24.09 -19.77 -18.63
C ALA A 198 -24.40 -18.56 -17.74
N ILE A 199 -23.64 -17.48 -17.95
CA ILE A 199 -24.01 -16.16 -17.45
C ILE A 199 -25.33 -15.74 -18.16
N PRO A 200 -26.36 -15.27 -17.44
CA PRO A 200 -27.62 -14.86 -18.04
C PRO A 200 -27.42 -13.82 -19.16
N ALA A 201 -27.96 -14.09 -20.35
CA ALA A 201 -27.69 -13.31 -21.56
C ALA A 201 -28.13 -11.84 -21.50
N GLU A 202 -29.11 -11.52 -20.65
CA GLU A 202 -29.68 -10.18 -20.48
C GLU A 202 -29.08 -9.42 -19.28
N LEU A 203 -28.05 -9.96 -18.63
CA LEU A 203 -27.39 -9.31 -17.50
C LEU A 203 -26.70 -8.01 -17.96
N GLY A 204 -26.98 -6.89 -17.30
CA GLY A 204 -26.50 -5.56 -17.69
C GLY A 204 -27.45 -4.79 -18.61
N LYS A 205 -28.54 -5.41 -19.10
CA LYS A 205 -29.52 -4.73 -19.96
C LYS A 205 -30.48 -3.81 -19.21
N GLN A 206 -30.96 -4.24 -18.05
CA GLN A 206 -31.96 -3.52 -17.25
C GLN A 206 -31.42 -3.00 -15.91
N ASN A 207 -30.13 -3.23 -15.64
CA ASN A 207 -29.45 -2.78 -14.42
C ASN A 207 -28.24 -1.91 -14.75
N ASN A 208 -27.92 -1.03 -13.82
CA ASN A 208 -26.78 -0.13 -13.89
C ASN A 208 -25.52 -0.78 -13.31
N LEU A 209 -25.15 -1.96 -13.83
CA LEU A 209 -23.96 -2.68 -13.37
C LEU A 209 -22.70 -1.82 -13.52
N SER A 210 -21.96 -1.68 -12.43
CA SER A 210 -20.67 -0.98 -12.34
C SER A 210 -19.53 -1.95 -12.06
N VAL A 211 -19.80 -3.00 -11.27
CA VAL A 211 -18.84 -4.04 -10.88
C VAL A 211 -19.47 -5.41 -11.07
N LEU A 212 -18.79 -6.25 -11.85
CA LEU A 212 -19.12 -7.66 -12.02
C LEU A 212 -17.90 -8.53 -11.75
N ASP A 213 -18.00 -9.40 -10.76
CA ASP A 213 -16.98 -10.42 -10.48
C ASP A 213 -17.61 -11.80 -10.34
N LEU A 214 -17.36 -12.65 -11.33
CA LEU A 214 -17.85 -14.03 -11.39
C LEU A 214 -16.67 -15.03 -11.50
N SER A 215 -15.46 -14.60 -11.16
CA SER A 215 -14.25 -15.41 -11.30
C SER A 215 -14.26 -16.69 -10.44
N THR A 216 -13.39 -17.64 -10.77
CA THR A 216 -13.14 -18.85 -9.97
C THR A 216 -14.44 -19.61 -9.69
N ASN A 217 -15.09 -20.04 -10.78
CA ASN A 217 -16.30 -20.84 -10.78
C ASN A 217 -16.20 -21.90 -11.91
N SER A 218 -17.30 -22.58 -12.22
CA SER A 218 -17.42 -23.53 -13.34
C SER A 218 -18.38 -23.01 -14.44
N LEU A 219 -18.41 -21.69 -14.66
CA LEU A 219 -19.29 -21.06 -15.64
C LEU A 219 -18.88 -21.41 -17.07
N THR A 220 -19.87 -21.55 -17.95
CA THR A 220 -19.70 -21.95 -19.36
C THR A 220 -20.40 -20.97 -20.30
N GLY A 221 -20.36 -21.20 -21.61
CA GLY A 221 -21.05 -20.37 -22.58
C GLY A 221 -20.36 -19.02 -22.80
N LYS A 222 -21.04 -18.11 -23.50
CA LYS A 222 -20.47 -16.84 -23.95
C LYS A 222 -20.56 -15.75 -22.89
N ILE A 223 -19.65 -14.78 -22.98
CA ILE A 223 -19.79 -13.50 -22.29
C ILE A 223 -21.00 -12.76 -22.89
N PRO A 224 -22.00 -12.33 -22.09
CA PRO A 224 -23.18 -11.66 -22.63
C PRO A 224 -22.88 -10.32 -23.30
N GLU A 225 -23.51 -10.05 -24.44
CA GLU A 225 -23.36 -8.77 -25.15
C GLU A 225 -23.97 -7.60 -24.37
N SER A 226 -24.93 -7.87 -23.49
CA SER A 226 -25.67 -6.85 -22.74
C SER A 226 -24.96 -6.34 -21.48
N LEU A 227 -23.80 -6.90 -21.11
CA LEU A 227 -23.06 -6.51 -19.88
C LEU A 227 -22.76 -5.01 -19.83
N CYS A 228 -22.58 -4.39 -20.99
CA CYS A 228 -22.28 -2.98 -21.14
C CYS A 228 -23.53 -2.09 -21.29
N GLY A 229 -24.75 -2.62 -21.16
CA GLY A 229 -25.98 -1.90 -21.53
C GLY A 229 -26.16 -0.53 -20.85
N SER A 230 -25.65 -0.37 -19.62
CA SER A 230 -25.69 0.90 -18.88
C SER A 230 -24.56 1.87 -19.21
N GLY A 231 -23.46 1.40 -19.81
CA GLY A 231 -22.22 2.15 -20.00
C GLY A 231 -21.46 2.47 -18.70
N LEU A 232 -21.88 1.96 -17.54
CA LEU A 232 -21.28 2.25 -16.22
C LEU A 232 -20.29 1.18 -15.73
N LEU A 233 -20.20 0.05 -16.42
CA LEU A 233 -19.36 -1.09 -16.04
C LEU A 233 -17.87 -0.70 -16.12
N PHE A 234 -17.23 -0.50 -14.96
CA PHE A 234 -15.82 -0.16 -14.89
C PHE A 234 -14.93 -1.34 -14.47
N LYS A 235 -15.50 -2.36 -13.84
CA LYS A 235 -14.78 -3.55 -13.37
C LYS A 235 -15.47 -4.82 -13.84
N LEU A 236 -14.78 -5.58 -14.69
CA LEU A 236 -15.23 -6.85 -15.25
C LEU A 236 -14.19 -7.94 -14.96
N ILE A 237 -14.56 -8.90 -14.11
CA ILE A 237 -13.69 -9.99 -13.68
C ILE A 237 -14.42 -11.33 -13.86
N LEU A 238 -13.92 -12.16 -14.77
CA LEU A 238 -14.53 -13.44 -15.17
C LEU A 238 -13.51 -14.60 -15.24
N PHE A 239 -12.29 -14.41 -14.72
CA PHE A 239 -11.19 -15.36 -14.88
C PHE A 239 -11.44 -16.71 -14.21
N SER A 240 -10.66 -17.73 -14.57
CA SER A 240 -10.74 -19.09 -13.99
C SER A 240 -12.16 -19.67 -14.06
N ASN A 241 -12.66 -19.81 -15.29
CA ASN A 241 -13.95 -20.41 -15.61
C ASN A 241 -13.79 -21.29 -16.88
N SER A 242 -14.91 -21.67 -17.51
CA SER A 242 -14.95 -22.37 -18.80
C SER A 242 -15.74 -21.58 -19.85
N LEU A 243 -15.67 -20.24 -19.81
CA LEU A 243 -16.33 -19.36 -20.76
C LEU A 243 -15.72 -19.53 -22.16
N GLU A 244 -16.56 -19.48 -23.19
CA GLU A 244 -16.21 -19.76 -24.58
C GLU A 244 -16.73 -18.68 -25.53
N GLY A 245 -16.39 -18.80 -26.82
CA GLY A 245 -16.77 -17.82 -27.84
C GLY A 245 -15.87 -16.59 -27.84
N GLU A 246 -16.28 -15.55 -28.53
CA GLU A 246 -15.49 -14.32 -28.72
C GLU A 246 -15.71 -13.33 -27.57
N ILE A 247 -14.73 -12.43 -27.36
CA ILE A 247 -14.94 -11.24 -26.53
C ILE A 247 -15.95 -10.34 -27.29
N PRO A 248 -17.15 -10.09 -26.74
CA PRO A 248 -18.21 -9.42 -27.48
C PRO A 248 -17.84 -7.97 -27.81
N MET A 249 -18.11 -7.56 -29.05
CA MET A 249 -17.78 -6.24 -29.56
C MET A 249 -18.43 -5.11 -28.73
N SER A 250 -19.62 -5.36 -28.15
CA SER A 250 -20.33 -4.41 -27.29
C SER A 250 -19.56 -3.99 -26.03
N LEU A 251 -18.57 -4.77 -25.56
CA LEU A 251 -17.69 -4.31 -24.48
C LEU A 251 -16.81 -3.13 -24.91
N SER A 252 -16.62 -2.92 -26.20
CA SER A 252 -15.89 -1.76 -26.73
C SER A 252 -16.66 -0.45 -26.54
N ASP A 253 -17.97 -0.52 -26.32
CA ASP A 253 -18.82 0.64 -26.01
C ASP A 253 -18.68 1.09 -24.55
N CYS A 254 -18.13 0.23 -23.68
CA CYS A 254 -17.94 0.53 -22.26
C CYS A 254 -16.71 1.41 -22.05
N LYS A 255 -16.82 2.69 -22.41
CA LYS A 255 -15.75 3.67 -22.20
C LYS A 255 -15.40 3.88 -20.72
N SER A 256 -16.23 3.39 -19.81
CA SER A 256 -16.01 3.35 -18.37
C SER A 256 -15.10 2.21 -17.89
N LEU A 257 -14.83 1.16 -18.70
CA LEU A 257 -14.00 0.02 -18.30
C LEU A 257 -12.60 0.44 -17.86
N ARG A 258 -12.18 -0.06 -16.70
CA ARG A 258 -10.88 0.21 -16.07
C ARG A 258 -10.07 -1.06 -15.83
N ARG A 259 -10.71 -2.10 -15.29
CA ARG A 259 -10.08 -3.39 -14.99
C ARG A 259 -10.86 -4.51 -15.66
N VAL A 260 -10.19 -5.21 -16.57
CA VAL A 260 -10.74 -6.34 -17.33
C VAL A 260 -9.86 -7.55 -17.09
N ARG A 261 -10.42 -8.60 -16.48
CA ARG A 261 -9.73 -9.87 -16.17
C ARG A 261 -10.56 -11.04 -16.69
N LEU A 262 -10.13 -11.62 -17.79
CA LEU A 262 -10.80 -12.72 -18.49
C LEU A 262 -9.92 -13.98 -18.58
N GLN A 263 -8.79 -14.00 -17.86
CA GLN A 263 -7.79 -15.05 -18.01
C GLN A 263 -8.28 -16.45 -17.60
N ASP A 264 -7.59 -17.49 -18.05
CA ASP A 264 -7.91 -18.90 -17.72
C ASP A 264 -9.37 -19.26 -18.06
N ASN A 265 -9.70 -19.14 -19.34
CA ASN A 265 -11.00 -19.51 -19.92
C ASN A 265 -10.77 -20.22 -21.27
N LYS A 266 -11.82 -20.37 -22.08
CA LYS A 266 -11.78 -20.96 -23.44
C LYS A 266 -12.19 -19.94 -24.50
N LEU A 267 -11.97 -18.64 -24.24
CA LEU A 267 -12.33 -17.57 -25.17
C LEU A 267 -11.51 -17.72 -26.46
N SER A 268 -12.13 -17.37 -27.59
CA SER A 268 -11.59 -17.57 -28.94
C SER A 268 -11.80 -16.34 -29.82
N GLY A 269 -11.39 -16.40 -31.09
CA GLY A 269 -11.49 -15.27 -32.00
C GLY A 269 -10.40 -14.23 -31.79
N GLY A 270 -10.49 -13.12 -32.51
CA GLY A 270 -9.53 -12.02 -32.44
C GLY A 270 -10.00 -10.88 -31.53
N LEU A 271 -9.06 -10.00 -31.17
CA LEU A 271 -9.40 -8.77 -30.45
C LEU A 271 -10.10 -7.77 -31.39
N PRO A 272 -11.30 -7.25 -31.07
CA PRO A 272 -11.92 -6.17 -31.84
C PRO A 272 -11.05 -4.91 -31.86
N GLN A 273 -11.04 -4.16 -32.96
CA GLN A 273 -10.23 -2.94 -33.08
C GLN A 273 -10.68 -1.85 -32.10
N GLU A 274 -11.97 -1.74 -31.88
CA GLU A 274 -12.57 -0.77 -30.95
C GLU A 274 -12.25 -1.13 -29.49
N PHE A 275 -12.02 -2.41 -29.21
CA PHE A 275 -11.66 -2.90 -27.89
C PHE A 275 -10.26 -2.43 -27.48
N THR A 276 -9.30 -2.39 -28.43
CA THR A 276 -7.93 -1.86 -28.20
C THR A 276 -7.87 -0.33 -28.11
N GLN A 277 -9.02 0.35 -28.07
CA GLN A 277 -9.16 1.80 -27.99
C GLN A 277 -9.94 2.26 -26.74
N LEU A 278 -10.09 1.38 -25.73
CA LEU A 278 -10.76 1.73 -24.48
C LEU A 278 -9.87 2.68 -23.63
N PRO A 279 -10.31 3.91 -23.35
CA PRO A 279 -9.42 4.97 -22.85
C PRO A 279 -9.04 4.82 -21.37
N LEU A 280 -9.90 4.18 -20.57
CA LEU A 280 -9.75 4.09 -19.12
C LEU A 280 -9.19 2.74 -18.63
N VAL A 281 -8.99 1.77 -19.53
CA VAL A 281 -8.46 0.45 -19.17
C VAL A 281 -7.01 0.60 -18.74
N TYR A 282 -6.74 0.32 -17.46
CA TYR A 282 -5.39 0.32 -16.89
C TYR A 282 -4.86 -1.10 -16.66
N PHE A 283 -5.75 -2.08 -16.50
CA PHE A 283 -5.39 -3.48 -16.25
C PHE A 283 -6.20 -4.38 -17.18
N LEU A 284 -5.51 -5.03 -18.11
CA LEU A 284 -6.09 -5.96 -19.07
C LEU A 284 -5.35 -7.29 -18.99
N ASP A 285 -6.03 -8.31 -18.47
CA ASP A 285 -5.55 -9.68 -18.47
C ASP A 285 -6.53 -10.58 -19.20
N ILE A 286 -6.09 -11.14 -20.31
CA ILE A 286 -6.84 -12.09 -21.13
C ILE A 286 -6.02 -13.34 -21.42
N SER A 287 -5.02 -13.61 -20.58
CA SER A 287 -4.11 -14.74 -20.73
C SER A 287 -4.80 -16.10 -20.57
N GLY A 288 -4.15 -17.19 -20.98
CA GLY A 288 -4.67 -18.55 -20.74
C GLY A 288 -6.01 -18.81 -21.45
N ASN A 289 -6.10 -18.45 -22.73
CA ASN A 289 -7.30 -18.60 -23.56
C ASN A 289 -6.93 -19.17 -24.94
N ASN A 290 -7.92 -19.30 -25.82
CA ASN A 290 -7.76 -19.68 -27.23
C ASN A 290 -7.85 -18.48 -28.18
N LEU A 291 -7.53 -17.26 -27.71
CA LEU A 291 -7.58 -16.05 -28.54
C LEU A 291 -6.54 -16.13 -29.65
N SER A 292 -6.87 -15.60 -30.83
CA SER A 292 -6.08 -15.76 -32.05
C SER A 292 -6.09 -14.49 -32.90
N GLY A 293 -5.50 -14.56 -34.10
CA GLY A 293 -5.42 -13.40 -34.99
C GLY A 293 -4.20 -12.52 -34.73
N ARG A 294 -4.15 -11.41 -35.46
CA ARG A 294 -3.06 -10.43 -35.42
C ARG A 294 -3.38 -9.29 -34.48
N ILE A 295 -2.35 -8.69 -33.90
CA ILE A 295 -2.46 -7.47 -33.06
C ILE A 295 -1.51 -6.35 -33.51
N ASP A 296 -0.60 -6.64 -34.45
CA ASP A 296 0.37 -5.69 -35.00
C ASP A 296 -0.22 -4.76 -36.06
N ASP A 297 -1.36 -5.15 -36.63
CA ASP A 297 -2.17 -4.34 -37.55
C ASP A 297 -3.18 -3.43 -36.82
N LYS A 298 -3.29 -3.54 -35.49
CA LYS A 298 -4.25 -2.80 -34.69
C LYS A 298 -3.68 -1.48 -34.18
N GLU A 299 -4.53 -0.46 -34.18
CA GLU A 299 -4.24 0.79 -33.48
C GLU A 299 -4.59 0.66 -32.00
N TRP A 300 -3.59 0.88 -31.14
CA TRP A 300 -3.77 0.85 -29.69
C TRP A 300 -3.89 2.28 -29.14
N HIS A 301 -5.04 2.59 -28.56
CA HIS A 301 -5.36 3.90 -27.96
C HIS A 301 -5.78 3.77 -26.49
N MET A 302 -5.09 2.91 -25.73
CA MET A 302 -5.36 2.69 -24.30
C MET A 302 -4.48 3.57 -23.42
N ALA A 303 -4.75 4.87 -23.37
CA ALA A 303 -3.92 5.86 -22.67
C ALA A 303 -3.62 5.53 -21.19
N SER A 304 -4.52 4.80 -20.53
CA SER A 304 -4.41 4.46 -19.11
C SER A 304 -3.67 3.14 -18.82
N LEU A 305 -3.26 2.38 -19.84
CA LEU A 305 -2.76 1.02 -19.69
C LEU A 305 -1.48 0.95 -18.84
N GLN A 306 -1.52 0.15 -17.77
CA GLN A 306 -0.40 -0.12 -16.86
C GLN A 306 0.01 -1.60 -16.91
N MET A 307 -0.97 -2.50 -17.03
CA MET A 307 -0.75 -3.94 -17.09
C MET A 307 -1.47 -4.51 -18.30
N LEU A 308 -0.70 -5.17 -19.17
CA LEU A 308 -1.20 -5.91 -20.32
C LEU A 308 -0.66 -7.34 -20.28
N ASN A 309 -1.55 -8.30 -20.15
CA ASN A 309 -1.24 -9.72 -20.19
C ASN A 309 -2.06 -10.44 -21.27
N LEU A 310 -1.36 -10.88 -22.32
CA LEU A 310 -1.87 -11.66 -23.44
C LEU A 310 -1.34 -13.09 -23.46
N ALA A 311 -0.63 -13.52 -22.41
CA ALA A 311 0.12 -14.76 -22.39
C ALA A 311 -0.75 -16.00 -22.67
N LYS A 312 -0.13 -17.11 -23.09
CA LYS A 312 -0.81 -18.41 -23.22
C LYS A 312 -2.05 -18.33 -24.12
N ASN A 313 -1.86 -17.83 -25.33
CA ASN A 313 -2.91 -17.71 -26.35
C ASN A 313 -2.39 -18.21 -27.71
N GLN A 314 -3.13 -17.96 -28.78
CA GLN A 314 -2.81 -18.36 -30.15
C GLN A 314 -2.58 -17.15 -31.08
N PHE A 315 -2.18 -16.00 -30.53
CA PHE A 315 -1.92 -14.81 -31.33
C PHE A 315 -0.74 -15.02 -32.29
N VAL A 316 -0.84 -14.42 -33.47
CA VAL A 316 0.13 -14.54 -34.58
C VAL A 316 0.50 -13.14 -35.11
N GLY A 317 1.47 -13.07 -36.02
CA GLY A 317 1.93 -11.80 -36.58
C GLY A 317 3.09 -11.19 -35.80
N GLY A 318 3.34 -9.90 -36.00
CA GLY A 318 4.34 -9.13 -35.27
C GLY A 318 3.89 -8.70 -33.87
N LEU A 319 4.80 -8.05 -33.14
CA LEU A 319 4.45 -7.26 -31.95
C LEU A 319 4.06 -5.83 -32.38
N PRO A 320 3.04 -5.20 -31.76
CA PRO A 320 2.64 -3.83 -32.09
C PRO A 320 3.71 -2.83 -31.68
N GLY A 321 3.88 -1.75 -32.45
CA GLY A 321 4.90 -0.72 -32.16
C GLY A 321 4.54 0.21 -30.99
N SER A 322 3.27 0.29 -30.60
CA SER A 322 2.77 1.13 -29.51
C SER A 322 1.52 0.51 -28.90
N PHE A 323 1.27 0.80 -27.62
CA PHE A 323 0.07 0.43 -26.87
C PHE A 323 -0.81 1.65 -26.53
N GLY A 324 -0.40 2.84 -26.96
CA GLY A 324 -1.08 4.09 -26.65
C GLY A 324 -0.87 4.59 -25.21
N SER A 325 -0.04 3.93 -24.39
CA SER A 325 0.27 4.35 -23.02
C SER A 325 1.75 4.42 -22.71
N GLU A 326 2.15 5.53 -22.09
CA GLU A 326 3.47 5.72 -21.47
C GLU A 326 3.52 5.18 -20.03
N LYS A 327 2.38 4.74 -19.48
CA LYS A 327 2.23 4.23 -18.11
C LYS A 327 2.36 2.71 -18.01
N LEU A 328 2.64 2.03 -19.13
CA LEU A 328 2.74 0.57 -19.16
C LEU A 328 3.92 0.11 -18.30
N GLU A 329 3.61 -0.63 -17.23
CA GLU A 329 4.55 -1.18 -16.24
C GLU A 329 4.82 -2.66 -16.50
N THR A 330 3.78 -3.43 -16.84
CA THR A 330 3.90 -4.88 -17.10
C THR A 330 3.38 -5.19 -18.49
N LEU A 331 4.24 -5.82 -19.29
CA LEU A 331 3.88 -6.37 -20.59
C LEU A 331 4.23 -7.85 -20.66
N ASP A 332 3.21 -8.69 -20.71
CA ASP A 332 3.33 -10.13 -20.90
C ASP A 332 2.62 -10.57 -22.18
N MET A 333 3.40 -11.11 -23.11
CA MET A 333 2.94 -11.68 -24.38
C MET A 333 3.53 -13.08 -24.59
N SER A 334 3.95 -13.75 -23.51
CA SER A 334 4.59 -15.06 -23.58
C SER A 334 3.65 -16.17 -24.05
N GLU A 335 4.22 -17.32 -24.41
CA GLU A 335 3.48 -18.54 -24.76
C GLU A 335 2.41 -18.28 -25.85
N ASN A 336 2.86 -17.68 -26.95
CA ASN A 336 2.04 -17.34 -28.12
C ASN A 336 2.74 -17.78 -29.41
N ARG A 337 2.27 -17.30 -30.57
CA ARG A 337 2.88 -17.57 -31.87
C ARG A 337 3.35 -16.27 -32.54
N PHE A 338 3.71 -15.26 -31.76
CA PHE A 338 4.26 -14.00 -32.28
C PHE A 338 5.58 -14.26 -32.99
N SER A 339 5.84 -13.48 -34.05
CA SER A 339 6.96 -13.66 -34.97
C SER A 339 7.51 -12.30 -35.41
N GLY A 340 8.62 -12.30 -36.13
CA GLY A 340 9.29 -11.04 -36.52
C GLY A 340 10.09 -10.45 -35.36
N ASN A 341 10.45 -9.18 -35.48
CA ASN A 341 11.42 -8.54 -34.58
C ASN A 341 10.74 -7.87 -33.38
N ILE A 342 11.48 -7.75 -32.28
CA ILE A 342 11.10 -6.89 -31.17
C ILE A 342 11.16 -5.42 -31.65
N PRO A 343 10.07 -4.64 -31.58
CA PRO A 343 10.06 -3.27 -32.08
C PRO A 343 11.02 -2.36 -31.30
N ARG A 344 11.83 -1.56 -32.02
CA ARG A 344 12.70 -0.53 -31.41
C ARG A 344 11.92 0.47 -30.55
N HIS A 345 10.67 0.72 -30.92
CA HIS A 345 9.76 1.59 -30.17
C HIS A 345 9.47 1.11 -28.76
N PHE A 346 9.74 -0.15 -28.38
CA PHE A 346 9.61 -0.58 -26.98
C PHE A 346 10.51 0.23 -26.03
N GLY A 347 11.60 0.83 -26.54
CA GLY A 347 12.42 1.78 -25.77
C GLY A 347 11.69 3.05 -25.33
N SER A 348 10.52 3.37 -25.91
CA SER A 348 9.69 4.51 -25.47
C SER A 348 8.81 4.19 -24.25
N LEU A 349 8.70 2.91 -23.87
CA LEU A 349 7.92 2.47 -22.71
C LEU A 349 8.69 2.77 -21.42
N SER A 350 8.80 4.06 -21.09
CA SER A 350 9.64 4.56 -19.99
C SER A 350 9.21 4.08 -18.59
N SER A 351 7.95 3.68 -18.43
CA SER A 351 7.40 3.14 -17.19
C SER A 351 7.57 1.61 -17.06
N LEU A 352 8.06 0.92 -18.09
CA LEU A 352 8.07 -0.54 -18.13
C LEU A 352 9.01 -1.11 -17.07
N VAL A 353 8.47 -2.00 -16.25
CA VAL A 353 9.13 -2.72 -15.15
C VAL A 353 9.37 -4.17 -15.52
N GLN A 354 8.43 -4.80 -16.22
CA GLN A 354 8.51 -6.20 -16.61
C GLN A 354 8.18 -6.38 -18.09
N LEU A 355 9.07 -7.07 -18.81
CA LEU A 355 8.88 -7.49 -20.20
C LEU A 355 9.02 -9.01 -20.31
N GLU A 356 7.92 -9.68 -20.63
CA GLU A 356 7.84 -11.13 -20.77
C GLU A 356 7.37 -11.50 -22.20
N LEU A 357 8.29 -12.03 -23.00
CA LEU A 357 8.06 -12.42 -24.40
C LEU A 357 8.47 -13.88 -24.67
N SER A 358 8.66 -14.67 -23.62
CA SER A 358 9.16 -16.05 -23.74
C SER A 358 8.20 -16.96 -24.53
N GLU A 359 8.70 -18.09 -25.03
CA GLU A 359 7.91 -19.13 -25.68
C GLU A 359 7.12 -18.58 -26.90
N ASN A 360 7.83 -17.96 -27.83
CA ASN A 360 7.29 -17.39 -29.06
C ASN A 360 8.16 -17.75 -30.27
N LYS A 361 7.91 -17.14 -31.44
CA LYS A 361 8.69 -17.30 -32.67
C LYS A 361 9.40 -15.99 -33.07
N LEU A 362 9.72 -15.14 -32.10
CA LEU A 362 10.39 -13.86 -32.35
C LEU A 362 11.79 -14.09 -32.90
N SER A 363 12.22 -13.23 -33.81
CA SER A 363 13.48 -13.35 -34.55
C SER A 363 14.22 -12.01 -34.61
N GLY A 364 15.41 -11.98 -35.21
CA GLY A 364 16.21 -10.76 -35.30
C GLY A 364 16.99 -10.48 -34.02
N GLU A 365 17.42 -9.24 -33.83
CA GLU A 365 18.26 -8.82 -32.69
C GLU A 365 17.43 -8.18 -31.57
N ILE A 366 17.96 -8.16 -30.35
CA ILE A 366 17.40 -7.36 -29.26
C ILE A 366 17.70 -5.87 -29.56
N PRO A 367 16.69 -4.99 -29.64
CA PRO A 367 16.92 -3.58 -29.94
C PRO A 367 17.65 -2.88 -28.79
N GLU A 368 18.68 -2.10 -29.13
CA GLU A 368 19.50 -1.34 -28.16
C GLU A 368 18.64 -0.33 -27.39
N GLU A 369 17.58 0.17 -28.01
CA GLU A 369 16.64 1.15 -27.46
C GLU A 369 15.95 0.67 -26.19
N LEU A 370 15.82 -0.65 -25.94
CA LEU A 370 15.28 -1.20 -24.69
C LEU A 370 16.03 -0.72 -23.44
N SER A 371 17.32 -0.38 -23.59
CA SER A 371 18.12 0.21 -22.50
C SER A 371 17.63 1.58 -22.03
N SER A 372 16.73 2.22 -22.79
CA SER A 372 16.06 3.47 -22.43
C SER A 372 14.96 3.27 -21.40
N CYS A 373 14.43 2.06 -21.24
CA CYS A 373 13.46 1.70 -20.20
C CYS A 373 14.16 1.61 -18.83
N LYS A 374 14.40 2.76 -18.20
CA LYS A 374 15.19 2.85 -16.95
C LYS A 374 14.54 2.21 -15.74
N LYS A 375 13.25 1.85 -15.79
CA LYS A 375 12.55 1.13 -14.73
C LYS A 375 12.51 -0.40 -14.92
N LEU A 376 13.06 -0.91 -16.02
CA LEU A 376 12.92 -2.32 -16.40
C LEU A 376 13.77 -3.21 -15.47
N VAL A 377 13.08 -4.04 -14.70
CA VAL A 377 13.63 -4.95 -13.69
C VAL A 377 13.82 -6.35 -14.26
N SER A 378 12.85 -6.83 -15.05
CA SER A 378 12.89 -8.18 -15.62
C SER A 378 12.69 -8.16 -17.14
N VAL A 379 13.56 -8.89 -17.82
CA VAL A 379 13.52 -9.12 -19.27
C VAL A 379 13.63 -10.61 -19.52
N HIS A 380 12.54 -11.22 -19.96
CA HIS A 380 12.46 -12.64 -20.28
C HIS A 380 12.10 -12.83 -21.75
N LEU A 381 13.03 -13.44 -22.49
CA LEU A 381 12.96 -13.68 -23.93
C LEU A 381 13.19 -15.16 -24.26
N ARG A 382 13.05 -16.05 -23.27
CA ARG A 382 13.36 -17.47 -23.36
C ARG A 382 12.62 -18.14 -24.52
N HIS A 383 13.22 -19.16 -25.14
CA HIS A 383 12.57 -20.00 -26.15
C HIS A 383 11.99 -19.20 -27.32
N ASN A 384 12.88 -18.56 -28.08
CA ASN A 384 12.56 -17.81 -29.29
C ASN A 384 13.59 -18.13 -30.40
N GLN A 385 13.58 -17.36 -31.49
CA GLN A 385 14.54 -17.45 -32.60
C GLN A 385 15.43 -16.19 -32.67
N LEU A 386 15.62 -15.50 -31.55
CA LEU A 386 16.41 -14.27 -31.48
C LEU A 386 17.90 -14.57 -31.70
N SER A 387 18.60 -13.63 -32.29
CA SER A 387 19.97 -13.74 -32.76
C SER A 387 20.75 -12.44 -32.50
N GLY A 388 22.00 -12.37 -32.96
CA GLY A 388 22.88 -11.23 -32.66
C GLY A 388 23.49 -11.34 -31.26
N SER A 389 23.97 -10.22 -30.73
CA SER A 389 24.65 -10.14 -29.43
C SER A 389 23.80 -9.44 -28.37
N ILE A 390 24.12 -9.62 -27.08
CA ILE A 390 23.48 -8.88 -25.99
C ILE A 390 23.89 -7.40 -26.12
N PRO A 391 22.94 -6.44 -26.19
CA PRO A 391 23.29 -5.02 -26.29
C PRO A 391 24.14 -4.56 -25.10
N ALA A 392 25.31 -3.99 -25.37
CA ALA A 392 26.21 -3.51 -24.30
C ALA A 392 25.58 -2.38 -23.45
N SER A 393 24.56 -1.70 -23.99
CA SER A 393 23.76 -0.68 -23.31
C SER A 393 22.93 -1.24 -22.15
N PHE A 394 22.68 -2.55 -22.09
CA PHE A 394 21.97 -3.17 -20.94
C PHE A 394 22.75 -3.00 -19.63
N ALA A 395 24.07 -2.82 -19.71
CA ALA A 395 24.89 -2.49 -18.54
C ALA A 395 24.60 -1.10 -17.94
N GLN A 396 23.84 -0.24 -18.64
CA GLN A 396 23.44 1.10 -18.20
C GLN A 396 22.01 1.14 -17.63
N MET A 397 21.38 -0.02 -17.45
CA MET A 397 20.04 -0.12 -16.87
C MET A 397 20.16 -0.20 -15.35
N PRO A 398 19.64 0.79 -14.61
CA PRO A 398 19.99 0.98 -13.19
C PRO A 398 19.32 -0.02 -12.24
N VAL A 399 18.22 -0.67 -12.68
CA VAL A 399 17.40 -1.56 -11.85
C VAL A 399 17.19 -2.94 -12.49
N LEU A 400 17.90 -3.25 -13.59
CA LEU A 400 17.79 -4.54 -14.25
C LEU A 400 18.27 -5.64 -13.31
N SER A 401 17.38 -6.57 -12.96
CA SER A 401 17.63 -7.60 -11.96
C SER A 401 17.53 -9.01 -12.51
N GLN A 402 16.62 -9.25 -13.45
CA GLN A 402 16.38 -10.56 -14.03
C GLN A 402 16.52 -10.50 -15.55
N LEU A 403 17.35 -11.38 -16.10
CA LEU A 403 17.61 -11.48 -17.53
C LEU A 403 17.60 -12.96 -17.95
N ASP A 404 16.54 -13.38 -18.64
CA ASP A 404 16.46 -14.71 -19.24
C ASP A 404 16.46 -14.62 -20.77
N LEU A 405 17.56 -15.09 -21.37
CA LEU A 405 17.80 -15.16 -22.80
C LEU A 405 17.95 -16.60 -23.29
N SER A 406 17.61 -17.58 -22.46
CA SER A 406 17.85 -19.00 -22.74
C SER A 406 17.09 -19.51 -23.96
N ASP A 407 17.55 -20.61 -24.55
CA ASP A 407 16.90 -21.28 -25.67
C ASP A 407 16.68 -20.34 -26.88
N ASN A 408 17.75 -19.74 -27.38
CA ASN A 408 17.74 -18.80 -28.51
C ASN A 408 18.92 -19.07 -29.46
N ARG A 409 19.20 -18.15 -30.38
CA ARG A 409 20.32 -18.20 -31.34
C ARG A 409 21.30 -17.04 -31.15
N PHE A 410 21.40 -16.49 -29.93
CA PHE A 410 22.34 -15.41 -29.62
C PHE A 410 23.79 -15.86 -29.79
N SER A 411 24.66 -14.97 -30.21
CA SER A 411 26.06 -15.24 -30.50
C SER A 411 26.96 -14.06 -30.12
N GLY A 412 28.28 -14.25 -30.21
CA GLY A 412 29.26 -13.24 -29.81
C GLY A 412 29.67 -13.33 -28.34
N GLU A 413 30.39 -12.31 -27.87
CA GLU A 413 30.86 -12.25 -26.48
C GLU A 413 29.80 -11.63 -25.55
N ILE A 414 29.78 -12.07 -24.29
CA ILE A 414 28.97 -11.45 -23.23
C ILE A 414 29.62 -10.10 -22.87
N PRO A 415 28.88 -8.96 -22.89
CA PRO A 415 29.44 -7.66 -22.55
C PRO A 415 30.07 -7.65 -21.16
N ARG A 416 31.36 -7.33 -21.05
CA ARG A 416 32.10 -7.38 -19.77
C ARG A 416 31.53 -6.46 -18.70
N ASN A 417 31.00 -5.32 -19.13
CA ASN A 417 30.34 -4.32 -18.28
C ASN A 417 29.01 -4.82 -17.71
N LEU A 418 28.36 -5.82 -18.31
CA LEU A 418 27.12 -6.41 -17.79
C LEU A 418 27.34 -7.06 -16.42
N GLY A 419 28.52 -7.62 -16.18
CA GLY A 419 28.89 -8.13 -14.85
C GLY A 419 29.16 -7.04 -13.80
N GLY A 420 29.15 -5.76 -14.20
CA GLY A 420 29.25 -4.61 -13.28
C GLY A 420 27.91 -4.03 -12.86
N VAL A 421 26.78 -4.57 -13.37
CA VAL A 421 25.44 -4.14 -12.98
C VAL A 421 25.12 -4.71 -11.59
N GLU A 422 25.09 -3.85 -10.58
CA GLU A 422 24.88 -4.27 -9.18
C GLU A 422 23.47 -4.82 -8.92
N SER A 423 22.47 -4.33 -9.64
CA SER A 423 21.08 -4.78 -9.50
C SER A 423 20.83 -6.16 -10.10
N LEU A 424 21.73 -6.65 -10.98
CA LEU A 424 21.56 -7.90 -11.72
C LEU A 424 21.80 -9.08 -10.78
N VAL A 425 20.76 -9.87 -10.55
CA VAL A 425 20.78 -11.00 -9.61
C VAL A 425 20.60 -12.32 -10.35
N GLN A 426 19.69 -12.37 -11.32
CA GLN A 426 19.35 -13.59 -12.04
C GLN A 426 19.68 -13.44 -13.53
N VAL A 427 20.55 -14.32 -14.02
CA VAL A 427 20.94 -14.38 -15.43
C VAL A 427 20.83 -15.82 -15.91
N ASN A 428 20.11 -16.03 -17.01
CA ASN A 428 20.05 -17.30 -17.72
C ASN A 428 20.31 -17.05 -19.21
N ILE A 429 21.42 -17.60 -19.72
CA ILE A 429 21.87 -17.46 -21.10
C ILE A 429 22.11 -18.84 -21.74
N SER A 430 21.60 -19.90 -21.12
CA SER A 430 21.80 -21.28 -21.56
C SER A 430 21.24 -21.54 -22.96
N HIS A 431 21.75 -22.57 -23.64
CA HIS A 431 21.31 -23.04 -24.95
C HIS A 431 21.29 -21.93 -26.01
N ASN A 432 22.45 -21.32 -26.22
CA ASN A 432 22.71 -20.28 -27.24
C ASN A 432 24.04 -20.57 -27.95
N HIS A 433 24.57 -19.59 -28.69
CA HIS A 433 25.87 -19.66 -29.38
C HIS A 433 26.87 -18.62 -28.84
N PHE A 434 26.77 -18.25 -27.56
CA PHE A 434 27.72 -17.34 -26.94
C PHE A 434 29.12 -17.95 -26.86
N GLN A 435 30.13 -17.10 -27.02
CA GLN A 435 31.54 -17.50 -27.01
C GLN A 435 32.39 -16.54 -26.17
N GLY A 436 33.60 -16.96 -25.82
CA GLY A 436 34.56 -16.10 -25.12
C GLY A 436 34.50 -16.22 -23.60
N THR A 437 35.01 -15.21 -22.91
CA THR A 437 35.20 -15.26 -21.45
C THR A 437 33.93 -14.86 -20.70
N LEU A 438 33.50 -15.67 -19.74
CA LEU A 438 32.44 -15.30 -18.82
C LEU A 438 32.88 -14.14 -17.91
N PRO A 439 32.07 -13.08 -17.71
CA PRO A 439 32.40 -12.02 -16.76
C PRO A 439 32.67 -12.60 -15.36
N SER A 440 33.71 -12.11 -14.69
CA SER A 440 34.12 -12.59 -13.36
C SER A 440 33.68 -11.65 -12.24
N THR A 441 32.55 -10.97 -12.41
CA THR A 441 32.00 -9.95 -11.48
C THR A 441 30.48 -10.07 -11.40
N GLY A 442 29.88 -9.55 -10.31
CA GLY A 442 28.43 -9.45 -10.16
C GLY A 442 27.71 -10.80 -10.25
N ALA A 443 26.56 -10.83 -10.92
CA ALA A 443 25.72 -12.02 -11.13
C ALA A 443 26.47 -13.23 -11.71
N PHE A 444 27.57 -13.01 -12.45
CA PHE A 444 28.31 -14.07 -13.13
C PHE A 444 29.35 -14.78 -12.24
N LEU A 445 29.64 -14.26 -11.05
CA LEU A 445 30.58 -14.88 -10.10
C LEU A 445 30.09 -16.23 -9.56
N ALA A 446 28.80 -16.34 -9.28
CA ALA A 446 28.15 -17.51 -8.69
C ALA A 446 27.05 -18.08 -9.59
N ILE A 447 27.12 -17.80 -10.90
CA ILE A 447 26.11 -18.26 -11.85
C ILE A 447 26.03 -19.78 -11.88
N ASN A 448 24.82 -20.33 -11.87
CA ASN A 448 24.62 -21.77 -11.92
C ASN A 448 25.09 -22.32 -13.27
N LYS A 449 25.75 -23.48 -13.28
CA LYS A 449 26.21 -24.16 -14.50
C LYS A 449 25.05 -24.36 -15.50
N SER A 450 23.86 -24.70 -15.01
CA SER A 450 22.67 -24.86 -15.86
C SER A 450 22.27 -23.58 -16.60
N ALA A 451 22.59 -22.40 -16.06
CA ALA A 451 22.22 -21.11 -16.63
C ALA A 451 23.17 -20.63 -17.74
N ILE A 452 24.26 -21.36 -18.00
CA ILE A 452 25.26 -21.05 -19.05
C ILE A 452 25.54 -22.22 -19.99
N GLU A 453 24.92 -23.37 -19.75
CA GLU A 453 25.08 -24.59 -20.53
C GLU A 453 24.73 -24.38 -22.01
N GLY A 454 25.27 -25.21 -22.90
CA GLY A 454 24.98 -25.14 -24.33
C GLY A 454 25.71 -24.05 -25.11
N ASN A 455 26.60 -23.27 -24.46
CA ASN A 455 27.42 -22.22 -25.09
C ASN A 455 28.91 -22.60 -25.13
N ASP A 456 29.71 -21.91 -25.96
CA ASP A 456 31.17 -22.08 -26.03
C ASP A 456 31.94 -21.08 -25.13
N LEU A 457 31.59 -21.06 -23.86
CA LEU A 457 32.15 -20.15 -22.87
C LEU A 457 33.40 -20.73 -22.18
N CYS A 458 34.30 -19.84 -21.75
CA CYS A 458 35.48 -20.19 -20.96
C CYS A 458 35.58 -19.30 -19.70
N GLY A 459 36.19 -19.83 -18.64
CA GLY A 459 36.29 -19.18 -17.33
C GLY A 459 37.71 -18.95 -16.85
N SER A 460 37.88 -18.26 -15.72
CA SER A 460 39.16 -18.22 -14.99
C SER A 460 39.35 -19.51 -14.19
N THR A 461 40.59 -19.89 -13.89
CA THR A 461 40.93 -21.13 -13.16
C THR A 461 40.31 -21.25 -11.76
N ASP A 462 39.75 -20.15 -11.24
CA ASP A 462 39.27 -20.02 -9.85
C ASP A 462 37.72 -20.00 -9.73
N SER A 463 36.96 -20.23 -10.82
CA SER A 463 35.49 -20.13 -10.79
C SER A 463 34.77 -21.47 -10.49
N THR A 464 33.77 -21.42 -9.61
CA THR A 464 32.84 -22.50 -9.21
C THR A 464 31.96 -23.05 -10.35
N THR A 465 32.03 -22.46 -11.55
CA THR A 465 31.17 -22.76 -12.71
C THR A 465 31.63 -23.97 -13.54
N GLY A 466 32.85 -24.48 -13.31
CA GLY A 466 33.37 -25.67 -14.00
C GLY A 466 33.71 -25.47 -15.49
N LEU A 467 33.84 -24.23 -15.96
CA LEU A 467 34.20 -23.90 -17.34
C LEU A 467 35.69 -24.16 -17.64
N ARG A 468 36.00 -24.47 -18.91
CA ARG A 468 37.39 -24.60 -19.38
C ARG A 468 38.15 -23.28 -19.27
N PRO A 469 39.45 -23.27 -18.92
CA PRO A 469 40.25 -22.04 -18.89
C PRO A 469 40.35 -21.37 -20.27
N CYS A 470 40.18 -20.04 -20.34
CA CYS A 470 40.42 -19.30 -21.58
C CYS A 470 41.92 -19.27 -21.94
N LYS A 471 42.28 -19.46 -23.21
CA LYS A 471 43.66 -19.30 -23.69
C LYS A 471 44.09 -17.83 -23.57
N LYS A 472 44.97 -17.50 -22.62
CA LYS A 472 45.50 -16.13 -22.46
C LYS A 472 46.80 -15.92 -23.23
N SER A 473 46.84 -14.83 -23.99
CA SER A 473 48.07 -14.11 -24.36
C SER A 473 48.57 -13.35 -23.13
N THR A 474 49.84 -13.59 -22.76
CA THR A 474 50.46 -13.12 -21.53
C THR A 474 51.00 -11.70 -21.68
N ASN A 475 50.47 -10.75 -20.92
CA ASN A 475 51.24 -9.57 -20.52
C ASN A 475 50.79 -9.11 -19.13
N LYS A 476 51.66 -9.30 -18.13
CA LYS A 476 51.52 -8.72 -16.79
C LYS A 476 52.88 -8.13 -16.40
N ASN A 477 52.89 -6.82 -16.13
CA ASN A 477 53.98 -6.14 -15.43
C ASN A 477 53.59 -5.97 -13.94
N PRO A 478 54.43 -6.36 -12.96
CA PRO A 478 54.10 -6.25 -11.54
C PRO A 478 54.98 -5.21 -10.83
N ILE A 479 54.49 -3.98 -10.60
CA ILE A 479 55.16 -3.00 -9.70
C ILE A 479 54.14 -2.08 -8.99
N TRP A 480 53.13 -2.64 -8.30
CA TRP A 480 52.13 -1.83 -7.56
C TRP A 480 51.87 -2.25 -6.11
N GLY A 481 52.54 -3.30 -5.62
CA GLY A 481 52.29 -3.88 -4.30
C GLY A 481 53.09 -3.27 -3.14
N PHE A 482 54.09 -2.42 -3.38
CA PHE A 482 55.04 -1.99 -2.34
C PHE A 482 54.82 -0.56 -1.82
N ILE A 483 54.01 0.27 -2.50
CA ILE A 483 53.83 1.70 -2.17
C ILE A 483 52.63 1.92 -1.21
N VAL A 484 51.64 1.02 -1.20
CA VAL A 484 50.39 1.17 -0.43
C VAL A 484 50.57 0.83 1.06
N ALA A 485 51.57 0.02 1.42
CA ALA A 485 51.74 -0.46 2.80
C ALA A 485 52.29 0.60 3.79
N CYS A 486 53.00 1.62 3.30
CA CYS A 486 53.66 2.61 4.17
C CYS A 486 52.77 3.81 4.56
N PHE A 487 51.65 4.04 3.88
CA PHE A 487 50.76 5.19 4.14
C PHE A 487 49.74 4.96 5.27
N ILE A 488 49.45 3.70 5.60
CA ILE A 488 48.36 3.33 6.51
C ILE A 488 48.77 3.44 8.00
N GLY A 489 50.07 3.30 8.32
CA GLY A 489 50.56 3.34 9.70
C GLY A 489 50.61 4.73 10.35
N ALA A 490 50.81 5.81 9.57
CA ALA A 490 50.92 7.17 10.11
C ALA A 490 49.56 7.81 10.45
N LEU A 491 48.49 7.39 9.76
CA LEU A 491 47.13 7.89 9.95
C LEU A 491 46.48 7.40 11.26
N ILE A 492 46.86 6.21 11.72
CA ILE A 492 46.27 5.58 12.91
C ILE A 492 46.78 6.23 14.21
N LEU A 493 48.01 6.77 14.23
CA LEU A 493 48.59 7.42 15.41
C LEU A 493 48.03 8.84 15.64
N LEU A 494 47.71 9.57 14.56
CA LEU A 494 47.12 10.91 14.62
C LEU A 494 45.66 10.89 15.11
N ALA A 495 44.93 9.82 14.81
CA ALA A 495 43.53 9.65 15.24
C ALA A 495 43.39 9.46 16.77
N ILE A 496 44.36 8.80 17.41
CA ILE A 496 44.31 8.50 18.86
C ILE A 496 44.59 9.75 19.71
N ILE A 497 45.44 10.66 19.24
CA ILE A 497 45.76 11.92 19.92
C ILE A 497 44.60 12.93 19.81
N ALA A 498 43.93 12.98 18.65
CA ALA A 498 42.76 13.82 18.44
C ALA A 498 41.58 13.42 19.35
N PHE A 499 41.39 12.12 19.59
CA PHE A 499 40.31 11.59 20.44
C PHE A 499 40.50 11.98 21.92
N GLY A 500 41.75 12.06 22.41
CA GLY A 500 42.05 12.46 23.80
C GLY A 500 41.77 13.94 24.12
N ILE A 501 41.95 14.84 23.14
CA ILE A 501 41.72 16.28 23.33
C ILE A 501 40.22 16.61 23.39
N VAL A 502 39.39 15.87 22.65
CA VAL A 502 37.93 16.05 22.62
C VAL A 502 37.28 15.55 23.91
N PHE A 503 37.81 14.50 24.53
CA PHE A 503 37.27 13.92 25.75
C PHE A 503 37.49 14.81 27.00
N ILE A 504 38.51 15.68 26.99
CA ILE A 504 38.84 16.56 28.12
C ILE A 504 38.08 17.90 28.09
N GLN A 505 37.50 18.30 26.95
CA GLN A 505 36.69 19.54 26.84
C GLN A 505 35.19 19.34 27.09
N GLN A 506 34.70 18.10 27.23
CA GLN A 506 33.27 17.80 27.37
C GLN A 506 32.76 17.64 28.81
N ARG A 507 33.47 18.18 29.80
CA ARG A 507 32.97 18.23 31.19
C ARG A 507 32.84 19.67 31.67
N ASN A 508 31.81 20.37 31.23
CA ASN A 508 31.35 21.60 31.88
C ASN A 508 29.85 21.82 31.68
N ASN A 509 29.15 22.19 32.73
CA ASN A 509 27.69 22.32 32.77
C ASN A 509 27.15 23.44 31.85
N SER A 510 25.89 23.30 31.42
CA SER A 510 25.18 24.33 30.64
C SER A 510 24.66 25.43 31.57
N GLU A 511 25.33 26.60 31.57
CA GLU A 511 24.89 27.82 32.27
C GLU A 511 24.12 28.76 31.33
N MET A 512 23.11 29.43 31.86
CA MET A 512 22.42 30.54 31.19
C MET A 512 23.36 31.74 31.04
N LYS A 513 23.49 32.30 29.84
CA LYS A 513 24.29 33.50 29.57
C LYS A 513 23.38 34.70 29.30
N GLN A 514 23.56 35.79 30.05
CA GLN A 514 22.94 37.09 29.75
C GLN A 514 23.92 37.91 28.92
N VAL A 515 23.48 38.46 27.78
CA VAL A 515 24.30 39.26 26.87
C VAL A 515 23.59 40.59 26.59
N LEU A 516 24.32 41.70 26.72
CA LEU A 516 23.82 43.05 26.45
C LEU A 516 24.09 43.44 24.99
N GLU A 517 23.05 43.85 24.27
CA GLU A 517 23.14 44.48 22.95
C GLU A 517 22.89 45.99 23.09
N ASN A 518 23.84 46.81 22.64
CA ASN A 518 23.77 48.29 22.59
C ASN A 518 23.34 48.98 23.90
N GLU A 519 23.78 48.47 25.06
CA GLU A 519 23.46 48.98 26.42
C GLU A 519 21.97 49.00 26.84
N GLU A 520 21.01 48.67 25.97
CA GLU A 520 19.56 48.73 26.27
C GLU A 520 18.81 47.39 26.22
N VAL A 521 19.29 46.41 25.44
CA VAL A 521 18.58 45.12 25.25
C VAL A 521 19.35 43.97 25.89
N ILE A 522 18.74 43.34 26.89
CA ILE A 522 19.28 42.13 27.55
C ILE A 522 18.71 40.90 26.84
N TRP A 523 19.59 40.12 26.22
CA TRP A 523 19.29 38.79 25.71
C TRP A 523 19.61 37.74 26.77
N GLU A 524 18.62 36.92 27.10
CA GLU A 524 18.82 35.70 27.85
C GLU A 524 18.98 34.54 26.89
N MET A 525 20.16 33.91 26.90
CA MET A 525 20.48 32.82 26.01
C MET A 525 20.72 31.54 26.81
N GLN A 526 19.96 30.51 26.46
CA GLN A 526 20.11 29.18 27.01
C GLN A 526 20.46 28.22 25.89
N ILE A 527 21.71 27.77 25.90
CA ILE A 527 22.26 26.88 24.88
C ILE A 527 22.40 25.49 25.51
N PHE A 528 21.74 24.50 24.91
CA PHE A 528 21.83 23.11 25.31
C PHE A 528 23.03 22.43 24.63
N ARG A 529 23.31 22.80 23.36
CA ARG A 529 24.41 22.27 22.54
C ARG A 529 25.10 23.37 21.73
N ALA A 530 26.36 23.16 21.35
CA ALA A 530 27.22 24.19 20.74
C ALA A 530 27.50 25.38 21.67
N LYS A 531 28.14 25.12 22.82
CA LYS A 531 28.48 26.11 23.87
C LYS A 531 29.29 27.32 23.41
N SER A 532 29.90 27.25 22.22
CA SER A 532 30.67 28.32 21.57
C SER A 532 29.82 29.26 20.70
N MET A 533 28.53 28.97 20.52
CA MET A 533 27.59 29.82 19.78
C MET A 533 27.31 31.11 20.56
N LYS A 534 27.31 32.23 19.83
CA LYS A 534 27.01 33.55 20.39
C LYS A 534 25.72 34.11 19.78
N ILE A 535 25.16 35.13 20.43
CA ILE A 535 23.95 35.78 19.94
C ILE A 535 24.19 36.51 18.61
N GLU A 536 25.41 37.00 18.36
CA GLU A 536 25.76 37.64 17.10
C GLU A 536 25.70 36.66 15.92
N ASP A 537 26.00 35.37 16.13
CA ASP A 537 25.85 34.33 15.09
C ASP A 537 24.37 34.21 14.68
N ILE A 538 23.45 34.29 15.64
CA ILE A 538 22.00 34.18 15.41
C ILE A 538 21.49 35.45 14.74
N LEU A 539 21.77 36.63 15.31
CA LEU A 539 21.26 37.91 14.78
C LEU A 539 21.78 38.20 13.37
N SER A 540 23.05 37.91 13.10
CA SER A 540 23.64 38.09 11.76
C SER A 540 23.04 37.16 10.70
N SER A 541 22.43 36.04 11.11
CA SER A 541 21.75 35.10 10.20
C SER A 541 20.36 35.56 9.76
N ILE A 542 19.74 36.52 10.46
CA ILE A 542 18.37 37.00 10.18
C ILE A 542 18.42 38.05 9.08
N LYS A 543 18.67 37.58 7.86
CA LYS A 543 18.71 38.38 6.63
C LYS A 543 17.88 37.70 5.55
N GLU A 544 17.40 38.49 4.60
CA GLU A 544 16.56 37.99 3.50
C GLU A 544 17.27 36.90 2.67
N GLU A 545 18.58 37.03 2.48
CA GLU A 545 19.44 36.06 1.78
C GLU A 545 19.53 34.68 2.47
N ASN A 546 19.17 34.60 3.75
CA ASN A 546 19.29 33.39 4.56
C ASN A 546 17.93 32.70 4.80
N VAL A 547 16.85 33.14 4.17
CA VAL A 547 15.51 32.57 4.38
C VAL A 547 15.42 31.14 3.82
N ILE A 548 15.10 30.16 4.69
CA ILE A 548 14.86 28.76 4.31
C ILE A 548 13.40 28.53 3.93
N SER A 549 12.48 29.10 4.71
CA SER A 549 11.04 28.88 4.50
C SER A 549 10.21 30.00 5.11
N ARG A 550 9.12 30.36 4.42
CA ARG A 550 8.07 31.25 4.90
C ARG A 550 6.81 30.43 5.18
N SER A 551 6.28 30.54 6.40
CA SER A 551 5.04 29.84 6.81
C SER A 551 4.10 30.79 7.52
N LYS A 552 2.83 30.38 7.73
CA LYS A 552 1.87 31.11 8.56
C LYS A 552 2.38 31.34 10.00
N THR A 553 3.30 30.50 10.47
CA THR A 553 3.89 30.55 11.82
C THR A 553 5.19 31.36 11.91
N GLY A 554 5.60 32.04 10.84
CA GLY A 554 6.82 32.86 10.78
C GLY A 554 7.84 32.38 9.75
N VAL A 555 8.98 33.07 9.74
CA VAL A 555 10.11 32.86 8.81
C VAL A 555 11.23 32.09 9.51
N SER A 556 11.80 31.11 8.81
CA SER A 556 12.97 30.35 9.29
C SER A 556 14.21 30.73 8.48
N TYR A 557 15.33 30.95 9.16
CA TYR A 557 16.59 31.41 8.58
C TYR A 557 17.70 30.38 8.78
N LYS A 558 18.59 30.26 7.80
CA LYS A 558 19.81 29.46 7.88
C LYS A 558 20.92 30.30 8.48
N GLY A 559 21.51 29.83 9.57
CA GLY A 559 22.67 30.42 10.20
C GLY A 559 23.86 29.47 10.19
N LYS A 560 25.04 30.03 10.44
CA LYS A 560 26.28 29.28 10.61
C LYS A 560 27.06 29.89 11.77
N CYS A 561 27.41 29.07 12.75
CA CYS A 561 28.19 29.51 13.88
C CYS A 561 29.63 29.74 13.41
N VAL A 562 30.16 30.96 13.58
CA VAL A 562 31.48 31.32 13.06
C VAL A 562 32.59 30.50 13.74
N SER A 563 32.44 30.22 15.03
CA SER A 563 33.46 29.54 15.84
C SER A 563 33.57 28.04 15.56
N SER A 564 32.47 27.37 15.24
CA SER A 564 32.42 25.91 15.08
C SER A 564 32.15 25.44 13.65
N GLY A 565 31.71 26.35 12.77
CA GLY A 565 31.26 26.02 11.42
C GLY A 565 29.90 25.31 11.35
N MET A 566 29.28 25.03 12.51
CA MET A 566 27.99 24.35 12.63
C MET A 566 26.88 25.17 11.97
N GLN A 567 26.07 24.52 11.13
CA GLN A 567 24.87 25.13 10.55
C GLN A 567 23.67 24.96 11.47
N PHE A 568 22.82 25.97 11.54
CA PHE A 568 21.62 25.95 12.38
C PHE A 568 20.46 26.66 11.68
N MET A 569 19.25 26.37 12.13
CA MET A 569 18.03 27.03 11.71
C MET A 569 17.50 27.89 12.85
N VAL A 570 17.18 29.14 12.56
CA VAL A 570 16.59 30.11 13.49
C VAL A 570 15.15 30.35 13.12
N LYS A 571 14.24 30.21 14.08
CA LYS A 571 12.83 30.60 13.93
C LYS A 571 12.47 31.68 14.94
N LEU A 572 11.86 32.77 14.45
CA LEU A 572 11.42 33.90 15.26
C LEU A 572 10.03 33.64 15.87
N ILE A 573 9.87 34.00 17.15
CA ILE A 573 8.60 34.09 17.87
C ILE A 573 8.28 35.58 18.09
N ASN A 574 7.20 36.05 17.48
CA ASN A 574 6.81 37.46 17.50
C ASN A 574 6.01 37.88 18.74
N GLU A 575 5.29 36.97 19.38
CA GLU A 575 4.40 37.28 20.51
C GLU A 575 4.83 36.55 21.79
N VAL A 576 5.97 36.98 22.34
CA VAL A 576 6.54 36.38 23.56
C VAL A 576 5.59 36.50 24.77
N ASN A 577 4.79 37.56 24.81
CA ASN A 577 3.89 37.87 25.93
C ASN A 577 2.56 37.10 25.91
N SER A 578 2.20 36.45 24.79
CA SER A 578 0.98 35.61 24.70
C SER A 578 1.25 34.14 25.02
N LEU A 579 2.51 33.78 25.32
CA LEU A 579 2.90 32.40 25.64
C LEU A 579 2.54 32.02 27.08
N PRO A 580 2.19 30.74 27.34
CA PRO A 580 1.97 30.22 28.68
C PRO A 580 3.18 30.43 29.62
N SER A 581 2.92 30.64 30.91
CA SER A 581 3.97 30.91 31.90
C SER A 581 4.98 29.78 32.10
N ASN A 582 4.59 28.52 31.82
CA ASN A 582 5.42 27.32 31.87
C ASN A 582 6.23 27.06 30.58
N PHE A 583 5.91 27.75 29.48
CA PHE A 583 6.48 27.47 28.15
C PHE A 583 8.01 27.43 28.12
N TRP A 584 8.66 28.42 28.75
CA TRP A 584 10.12 28.51 28.75
C TRP A 584 10.79 27.39 29.54
N THR A 585 10.20 27.00 30.67
CA THR A 585 10.69 25.89 31.50
C THR A 585 10.55 24.55 30.77
N GLU A 586 9.47 24.38 30.01
CA GLU A 586 9.24 23.18 29.21
C GLU A 586 10.21 23.11 28.03
N ILE A 587 10.37 24.18 27.25
CA ILE A 587 11.35 24.18 26.14
C ILE A 587 12.77 23.95 26.66
N ALA A 588 13.11 24.48 27.84
CA ALA A 588 14.40 24.22 28.47
C ALA A 588 14.59 22.77 28.94
N ARG A 589 13.50 22.08 29.32
CA ARG A 589 13.52 20.64 29.61
C ARG A 589 13.66 19.84 28.31
N PHE A 590 12.93 20.22 27.27
CA PHE A 590 12.96 19.59 25.97
C PHE A 590 14.33 19.70 25.29
N GLY A 591 14.97 20.86 25.35
CA GLY A 591 16.30 21.09 24.77
C GLY A 591 17.41 20.19 25.32
N LYS A 592 17.17 19.49 26.44
CA LYS A 592 18.10 18.51 27.02
C LYS A 592 17.88 17.09 26.50
N LEU A 593 16.77 16.82 25.83
CA LEU A 593 16.41 15.52 25.29
C LEU A 593 17.05 15.29 23.92
N GLN A 594 17.51 14.07 23.67
CA GLN A 594 18.10 13.69 22.38
C GLN A 594 17.42 12.42 21.87
N HIS A 595 16.98 12.46 20.62
CA HIS A 595 16.46 11.29 19.93
C HIS A 595 16.84 11.34 18.45
N PRO A 596 17.29 10.22 17.85
CA PRO A 596 17.74 10.18 16.45
C PRO A 596 16.66 10.54 15.42
N ASN A 597 15.37 10.40 15.78
CA ASN A 597 14.22 10.70 14.91
C ASN A 597 13.52 12.03 15.22
N ILE A 598 14.16 12.95 15.94
CA ILE A 598 13.61 14.27 16.26
C ILE A 598 14.67 15.31 15.90
N VAL A 599 14.26 16.42 15.30
CA VAL A 599 15.18 17.52 14.99
C VAL A 599 15.75 18.08 16.30
N GLU A 600 17.08 18.13 16.37
CA GLU A 600 17.76 18.50 17.59
C GLU A 600 17.59 19.99 17.90
N PHE A 601 17.22 20.29 19.15
CA PHE A 601 17.06 21.65 19.63
C PHE A 601 18.37 22.14 20.25
N ILE A 602 18.96 23.20 19.68
CA ILE A 602 20.29 23.69 20.05
C ILE A 602 20.20 24.64 21.23
N GLY A 603 19.24 25.56 21.19
CA GLY A 603 19.14 26.63 22.15
C GLY A 603 17.99 27.58 21.91
N ILE A 604 17.80 28.45 22.89
CA ILE A 604 16.80 29.49 22.86
C ILE A 604 17.41 30.82 23.27
N CYS A 605 17.01 31.88 22.59
CA CYS A 605 17.42 33.23 22.94
C CYS A 605 16.19 34.13 23.06
N ARG A 606 16.01 34.78 24.21
CA ARG A 606 14.84 35.61 24.50
C ARG A 606 15.24 37.01 24.96
N SER A 607 14.47 37.99 24.54
CA SER A 607 14.47 39.38 24.99
C SER A 607 13.04 39.75 25.43
N LYS A 608 12.82 40.96 25.95
CA LYS A 608 11.52 41.40 26.47
C LYS A 608 10.35 41.18 25.49
N ASN A 609 10.59 41.39 24.19
CA ASN A 609 9.51 41.36 23.18
C ASN A 609 9.73 40.32 22.05
N ARG A 610 10.84 39.57 22.04
CA ARG A 610 11.19 38.64 20.95
C ARG A 610 11.89 37.41 21.49
N ALA A 611 11.66 36.27 20.85
CA ALA A 611 12.42 35.05 21.13
C ALA A 611 12.78 34.32 19.85
N TYR A 612 13.94 33.67 19.87
CA TYR A 612 14.48 32.88 18.79
C TYR A 612 14.67 31.44 19.25
N LEU A 613 14.06 30.52 18.50
CA LEU A 613 14.28 29.08 18.63
C LEU A 613 15.40 28.69 17.67
N VAL A 614 16.44 28.04 18.19
CA VAL A 614 17.61 27.60 17.42
C VAL A 614 17.65 26.08 17.41
N SER A 615 17.64 25.51 16.21
CA SER A 615 17.60 24.05 15.98
C SER A 615 18.63 23.64 14.94
N GLU A 616 19.00 22.37 14.93
CA GLU A 616 19.93 21.82 13.95
C GLU A 616 19.42 22.06 12.52
N TYR A 617 20.32 22.53 11.65
CA TYR A 617 20.02 22.55 10.22
C TYR A 617 20.31 21.17 9.64
N MET A 618 19.27 20.51 9.16
CA MET A 618 19.34 19.19 8.56
C MET A 618 19.48 19.31 7.04
N GLU A 619 20.51 18.67 6.48
CA GLU A 619 20.58 18.39 5.04
C GLU A 619 19.66 17.20 4.75
N GLY A 620 18.59 17.44 3.97
CA GLY A 620 17.57 16.44 3.68
C GLY A 620 16.36 17.07 2.99
N LYS A 621 15.41 16.23 2.58
CA LYS A 621 14.18 16.65 1.88
C LYS A 621 12.96 16.39 2.76
N LYS A 622 11.87 17.12 2.52
CA LYS A 622 10.61 16.82 3.23
C LYS A 622 10.05 15.49 2.76
N LEU A 623 9.41 14.74 3.65
CA LEU A 623 8.77 13.47 3.28
C LEU A 623 7.73 13.70 2.18
N SER A 624 6.94 14.77 2.24
CA SER A 624 5.98 15.16 1.19
C SER A 624 6.59 15.31 -0.21
N GLU A 625 7.87 15.70 -0.31
CA GLU A 625 8.58 15.91 -1.57
C GLU A 625 9.17 14.62 -2.15
N ILE A 626 9.43 13.62 -1.31
CA ILE A 626 10.12 12.38 -1.73
C ILE A 626 9.24 11.14 -1.68
N LEU A 627 8.07 11.20 -1.03
CA LEU A 627 7.23 10.05 -0.71
C LEU A 627 7.01 9.13 -1.93
N ARG A 628 6.67 9.72 -3.08
CA ARG A 628 6.39 9.00 -4.33
C ARG A 628 7.60 8.29 -4.94
N ASN A 629 8.81 8.53 -4.45
CA ASN A 629 10.05 7.91 -4.93
C ASN A 629 10.67 6.94 -3.91
N LEU A 630 9.96 6.62 -2.81
CA LEU A 630 10.43 5.70 -1.78
C LEU A 630 9.99 4.26 -2.08
N SER A 631 10.93 3.31 -2.00
CA SER A 631 10.64 1.87 -2.01
C SER A 631 9.97 1.42 -0.72
N TRP A 632 9.38 0.21 -0.71
CA TRP A 632 8.67 -0.32 0.46
C TRP A 632 9.55 -0.38 1.71
N GLU A 633 10.75 -0.96 1.61
CA GLU A 633 11.70 -1.06 2.72
C GLU A 633 12.05 0.31 3.32
N ARG A 634 12.21 1.33 2.47
CA ARG A 634 12.49 2.70 2.92
C ARG A 634 11.29 3.29 3.65
N ARG A 635 10.08 3.05 3.17
CA ARG A 635 8.83 3.47 3.85
C ARG A 635 8.65 2.78 5.19
N GLN A 636 9.00 1.49 5.32
CA GLN A 636 9.01 0.77 6.59
C GLN A 636 10.01 1.40 7.59
N ARG A 637 11.25 1.66 7.16
CA ARG A 637 12.25 2.35 8.00
C ARG A 637 11.77 3.72 8.46
N ILE A 638 11.13 4.47 7.56
CA ILE A 638 10.60 5.80 7.85
C ILE A 638 9.41 5.72 8.83
N SER A 639 8.45 4.81 8.63
CA SER A 639 7.30 4.67 9.54
C SER A 639 7.73 4.26 10.95
N ILE A 640 8.66 3.30 11.07
CA ILE A 640 9.26 2.92 12.36
C ILE A 640 10.00 4.10 12.99
N GLY A 641 10.80 4.84 12.21
CA GLY A 641 11.58 5.97 12.72
C GLY A 641 10.69 7.09 13.27
N ILE A 642 9.61 7.44 12.55
CA ILE A 642 8.62 8.42 13.01
C ILE A 642 7.94 7.92 14.29
N SER A 643 7.50 6.65 14.32
CA SER A 643 6.84 6.05 15.48
C SER A 643 7.77 6.01 16.72
N LYS A 644 9.06 5.73 16.55
CA LYS A 644 10.07 5.83 17.63
C LYS A 644 10.18 7.25 18.18
N GLY A 645 10.19 8.25 17.29
CA GLY A 645 10.16 9.66 17.66
C GLY A 645 8.91 10.03 18.48
N LEU A 646 7.73 9.59 18.03
CA LEU A 646 6.47 9.86 18.72
C LEU A 646 6.42 9.20 20.10
N ARG A 647 6.77 7.92 20.20
CA ARG A 647 6.84 7.23 21.48
C ARG A 647 7.81 7.91 22.45
N PHE A 648 8.96 8.38 21.95
CA PHE A 648 9.91 9.11 22.77
C PHE A 648 9.30 10.42 23.32
N LEU A 649 8.62 11.18 22.46
CA LEU A 649 7.94 12.41 22.86
C LEU A 649 6.84 12.12 23.88
N HIS A 650 5.97 11.15 23.62
CA HIS A 650 4.87 10.82 24.51
C HIS A 650 5.35 10.27 25.87
N SER A 651 6.50 9.60 25.93
CA SER A 651 7.06 9.07 27.19
C SER A 651 7.84 10.09 28.03
N HIS A 652 8.40 11.14 27.41
CA HIS A 652 9.25 12.12 28.11
C HIS A 652 8.59 13.49 28.25
N CYS A 653 7.54 13.76 27.48
CA CYS A 653 6.82 15.04 27.37
C CYS A 653 5.32 14.93 27.74
N SER A 654 4.88 13.83 28.37
CA SER A 654 3.46 13.52 28.68
C SER A 654 2.73 14.54 29.58
N SER A 655 3.42 15.58 30.06
CA SER A 655 2.89 16.62 30.95
C SER A 655 3.16 18.04 30.44
N SER A 656 3.82 18.20 29.28
CA SER A 656 4.28 19.49 28.77
C SER A 656 3.42 19.98 27.62
N SER A 657 3.04 21.25 27.67
CA SER A 657 2.32 22.01 26.64
C SER A 657 3.16 22.28 25.37
N ILE A 658 4.19 21.47 25.10
CA ILE A 658 4.96 21.50 23.85
C ILE A 658 4.20 20.65 22.84
N LEU A 659 3.17 21.28 22.27
CA LEU A 659 2.26 20.71 21.29
C LEU A 659 3.02 20.50 19.97
N ILE A 660 3.05 19.27 19.41
CA ILE A 660 3.64 19.03 18.09
C ILE A 660 2.73 19.59 16.98
N GLY A 661 1.44 19.75 17.27
CA GLY A 661 0.41 20.13 16.31
C GLY A 661 0.02 18.96 15.41
N ASP A 662 -0.77 19.22 14.36
CA ASP A 662 -1.12 18.20 13.36
C ASP A 662 0.13 17.72 12.64
N ILE A 663 0.52 16.47 12.89
CA ILE A 663 1.69 15.85 12.29
C ILE A 663 1.38 15.54 10.82
N SER A 664 2.24 16.03 9.92
CA SER A 664 2.10 15.81 8.48
C SER A 664 3.43 15.48 7.82
N THR A 665 3.36 15.02 6.57
CA THR A 665 4.53 14.70 5.76
C THR A 665 5.46 15.91 5.50
N ASP A 666 4.98 17.15 5.65
CA ASP A 666 5.82 18.37 5.55
C ASP A 666 6.70 18.62 6.77
N GLN A 667 6.35 18.02 7.92
CA GLN A 667 7.08 18.18 9.18
C GLN A 667 8.19 17.15 9.35
N VAL A 668 8.23 16.11 8.50
CA VAL A 668 9.26 15.09 8.53
C VAL A 668 10.35 15.44 7.52
N ILE A 669 11.58 15.68 7.98
CA ILE A 669 12.76 15.68 7.10
C ILE A 669 13.31 14.27 7.06
N VAL A 670 13.63 13.80 5.86
CA VAL A 670 14.35 12.54 5.65
C VAL A 670 15.72 12.89 5.07
N ASP A 671 16.77 12.39 5.72
CA ASP A 671 18.15 12.54 5.24
C ASP A 671 18.50 11.51 4.15
N ASP A 672 19.70 11.60 3.60
CA ASP A 672 20.17 10.69 2.54
C ASP A 672 20.32 9.23 3.00
N LYS A 673 20.18 8.94 4.30
CA LYS A 673 20.21 7.60 4.90
C LYS A 673 18.83 7.07 5.26
N ASP A 674 17.77 7.72 4.78
CA ASP A 674 16.36 7.39 5.10
C ASP A 674 16.01 7.52 6.58
N GLN A 675 16.76 8.31 7.35
CA GLN A 675 16.44 8.52 8.74
C GLN A 675 15.43 9.69 8.85
N PRO A 676 14.17 9.43 9.25
CA PRO A 676 13.20 10.51 9.40
C PRO A 676 13.45 11.26 10.70
N ARG A 677 13.34 12.59 10.65
CA ARG A 677 13.37 13.47 11.80
C ARG A 677 12.18 14.40 11.82
N LEU A 678 11.42 14.33 12.91
CA LEU A 678 10.26 15.19 13.15
C LEU A 678 10.70 16.61 13.52
N LYS A 679 10.24 17.61 12.77
CA LYS A 679 10.30 19.02 13.14
C LYS A 679 9.21 19.32 14.15
N LEU A 680 9.59 19.94 15.26
CA LEU A 680 8.64 20.41 16.26
C LEU A 680 8.19 21.83 15.91
N ILE A 681 6.88 22.08 15.99
CA ILE A 681 6.30 23.41 15.82
C ILE A 681 5.80 23.89 17.18
N SER A 682 6.27 25.03 17.66
CA SER A 682 5.57 25.74 18.74
C SER A 682 4.28 26.35 18.19
N SER A 683 3.14 25.71 18.36
CA SER A 683 1.84 26.28 17.99
C SER A 683 1.39 27.33 19.02
N ALA A 684 1.97 28.52 18.98
CA ALA A 684 1.38 29.65 19.70
C ALA A 684 0.07 30.14 19.01
N TYR A 685 -0.21 29.74 17.77
CA TYR A 685 -1.39 30.16 17.00
C TYR A 685 -1.80 29.12 15.93
N ALA A 686 -2.11 27.89 16.34
CA ALA A 686 -3.02 27.07 15.51
C ALA A 686 -4.43 27.65 15.70
N SER A 687 -5.12 27.89 14.60
CA SER A 687 -6.43 28.52 14.50
C SER A 687 -7.45 27.97 15.52
N SER A 688 -8.38 28.87 15.88
CA SER A 688 -9.57 28.75 16.76
C SER A 688 -10.50 27.52 16.59
N GLU A 689 -10.08 26.45 15.92
CA GLU A 689 -10.91 25.27 15.62
C GLU A 689 -10.39 23.95 16.21
N THR A 690 -9.23 23.90 16.87
CA THR A 690 -8.75 22.68 17.56
C THR A 690 -8.35 23.00 18.99
N LYS A 691 -9.32 22.89 19.91
CA LYS A 691 -9.10 23.12 21.35
C LYS A 691 -8.44 21.95 22.09
N ASP A 692 -8.22 20.82 21.43
CA ASP A 692 -7.66 19.62 22.07
C ASP A 692 -6.49 19.08 21.22
N ALA A 693 -5.29 19.64 21.42
CA ALA A 693 -4.07 19.03 20.91
C ALA A 693 -3.54 18.07 21.98
N SER A 694 -3.88 16.80 21.79
CA SER A 694 -3.60 15.67 22.69
C SER A 694 -2.81 14.58 21.95
N GLU A 695 -2.27 13.60 22.68
CA GLU A 695 -1.58 12.43 22.10
C GLU A 695 -2.42 11.79 20.97
N GLU A 696 -3.73 11.78 21.13
CA GLU A 696 -4.68 11.26 20.15
C GLU A 696 -4.68 12.03 18.82
N CYS A 697 -4.45 13.34 18.82
CA CYS A 697 -4.34 14.15 17.59
C CYS A 697 -3.03 13.89 16.84
N GLU A 698 -1.94 13.65 17.58
CA GLU A 698 -0.64 13.30 17.02
C GLU A 698 -0.67 11.89 16.38
N ILE A 699 -1.35 10.94 17.03
CA ILE A 699 -1.62 9.60 16.47
C ILE A 699 -2.50 9.68 15.23
N TYR A 700 -3.51 10.56 15.19
CA TYR A 700 -4.32 10.77 14.00
C TYR A 700 -3.49 11.28 12.81
N GLY A 701 -2.64 12.27 13.03
CA GLY A 701 -1.70 12.77 12.02
C GLY A 701 -0.74 11.68 11.54
N PHE A 702 -0.25 10.82 12.45
CA PHE A 702 0.57 9.67 12.08
C PHE A 702 -0.19 8.62 11.26
N GLY A 703 -1.45 8.34 11.61
CA GLY A 703 -2.32 7.46 10.83
C GLY A 703 -2.51 7.95 9.39
N LEU A 704 -2.65 9.26 9.21
CA LEU A 704 -2.68 9.86 7.87
C LEU A 704 -1.35 9.68 7.14
N ILE A 705 -0.20 9.88 7.80
CA ILE A 705 1.11 9.59 7.20
C ILE A 705 1.21 8.13 6.77
N LEU A 706 0.70 7.17 7.56
CA LEU A 706 0.69 5.76 7.15
C LEU A 706 -0.16 5.55 5.89
N ILE A 707 -1.35 6.17 5.80
CA ILE A 707 -2.18 6.11 4.58
C ILE A 707 -1.42 6.72 3.39
N GLU A 708 -0.76 7.87 3.56
CA GLU A 708 0.05 8.49 2.49
C GLU A 708 1.21 7.56 2.08
N LEU A 709 1.93 6.97 3.04
CA LEU A 709 3.04 6.03 2.78
C LEU A 709 2.57 4.76 2.08
N LEU A 710 1.37 4.28 2.34
CA LEU A 710 0.83 3.10 1.66
C LEU A 710 0.32 3.43 0.26
N THR A 711 -0.23 4.62 0.06
CA THR A 711 -1.05 4.94 -1.13
C THR A 711 -0.39 5.88 -2.12
N GLY A 712 0.65 6.61 -1.72
CA GLY A 712 1.31 7.61 -2.56
C GLY A 712 0.53 8.92 -2.73
N ARG A 713 -0.66 9.00 -2.11
CA ARG A 713 -1.59 10.13 -2.19
C ARG A 713 -1.36 11.11 -1.05
N SER A 714 -1.62 12.39 -1.29
CA SER A 714 -1.45 13.47 -0.32
C SER A 714 -2.79 14.04 0.12
N ARG A 715 -2.88 14.55 1.37
CA ARG A 715 -4.06 15.22 1.94
C ARG A 715 -4.61 16.38 1.08
N GLY A 716 -3.81 16.95 0.19
CA GLY A 716 -4.18 18.04 -0.73
C GLY A 716 -4.52 17.63 -2.16
N ASP A 717 -4.53 16.33 -2.49
CA ASP A 717 -4.95 15.86 -3.82
C ASP A 717 -6.45 16.17 -4.04
N ALA A 718 -6.83 16.62 -5.24
CA ALA A 718 -8.17 17.14 -5.55
C ALA A 718 -9.30 16.12 -5.25
N GLU A 719 -10.49 16.59 -4.88
CA GLU A 719 -11.70 15.78 -4.61
C GLU A 719 -11.99 14.72 -5.71
N SER A 720 -11.61 15.01 -6.96
CA SER A 720 -11.71 14.07 -8.10
C SER A 720 -10.88 12.78 -7.94
N CYS A 721 -9.87 12.75 -7.06
CA CYS A 721 -9.04 11.58 -6.79
C CYS A 721 -9.69 10.59 -5.81
N TYR A 722 -10.62 11.04 -4.96
CA TYR A 722 -11.31 10.23 -3.95
C TYR A 722 -12.71 9.77 -4.38
N GLY A 723 -13.18 10.22 -5.55
CA GLY A 723 -14.49 9.83 -6.07
C GLY A 723 -15.62 10.50 -5.28
N VAL A 724 -16.43 9.70 -4.59
CA VAL A 724 -17.62 10.16 -3.84
C VAL A 724 -17.30 10.41 -2.35
N HIS A 725 -16.07 10.11 -1.90
CA HIS A 725 -15.69 10.18 -0.48
C HIS A 725 -15.17 11.57 -0.10
N GLU A 726 -15.56 12.07 1.07
CA GLU A 726 -15.27 13.44 1.53
C GLU A 726 -13.86 13.60 2.10
N SER A 727 -13.15 12.49 2.38
CA SER A 727 -11.77 12.50 2.88
C SER A 727 -10.94 11.28 2.46
N ILE A 728 -9.60 11.41 2.54
CA ILE A 728 -8.66 10.30 2.32
C ILE A 728 -8.87 9.14 3.30
N VAL A 729 -9.38 9.39 4.51
CA VAL A 729 -9.67 8.37 5.52
C VAL A 729 -10.91 7.57 5.15
N GLU A 730 -11.99 8.24 4.74
CA GLU A 730 -13.21 7.56 4.28
C GLU A 730 -12.96 6.74 3.02
N TRP A 731 -12.18 7.30 2.09
CA TRP A 731 -11.72 6.57 0.91
C TRP A 731 -10.88 5.34 1.30
N ALA A 732 -9.94 5.48 2.24
CA ALA A 732 -9.13 4.36 2.73
C ALA A 732 -9.98 3.28 3.44
N ARG A 733 -10.97 3.67 4.25
CA ARG A 733 -11.93 2.74 4.89
C ARG A 733 -12.73 1.96 3.87
N TYR A 734 -13.26 2.65 2.86
CA TYR A 734 -13.96 2.02 1.75
C TYR A 734 -13.05 1.03 1.01
N CYS A 735 -11.84 1.46 0.65
CA CYS A 735 -10.86 0.65 -0.05
C CYS A 735 -10.37 -0.58 0.74
N TYR A 736 -10.26 -0.44 2.06
CA TYR A 736 -9.94 -1.53 2.98
C TYR A 736 -11.11 -2.53 3.08
N ALA A 737 -12.34 -2.03 3.23
CA ALA A 737 -13.55 -2.86 3.27
C ALA A 737 -13.82 -3.61 1.96
N ASP A 738 -13.49 -3.01 0.81
CA ASP A 738 -13.68 -3.60 -0.53
C ASP A 738 -12.56 -4.59 -0.92
N CYS A 739 -11.57 -4.84 -0.05
CA CYS A 739 -10.47 -5.80 -0.25
C CYS A 739 -9.71 -5.62 -1.58
N HIS A 740 -9.52 -4.37 -2.02
CA HIS A 740 -8.97 -4.02 -3.33
C HIS A 740 -7.56 -3.43 -3.23
N LEU A 741 -6.67 -4.18 -2.58
CA LEU A 741 -5.28 -3.86 -2.24
C LEU A 741 -4.51 -3.21 -3.40
N ASP A 742 -4.60 -3.77 -4.61
CA ASP A 742 -3.96 -3.23 -5.81
C ASP A 742 -4.37 -1.78 -6.13
N THR A 743 -5.58 -1.38 -5.78
CA THR A 743 -6.22 -0.15 -6.29
C THR A 743 -5.83 1.08 -5.49
N TRP A 744 -5.42 0.87 -4.24
CA TRP A 744 -5.07 1.93 -3.32
C TRP A 744 -3.59 1.92 -2.92
N ILE A 745 -2.87 0.81 -3.10
CA ILE A 745 -1.40 0.77 -2.90
C ILE A 745 -0.71 1.69 -3.92
N ASP A 746 0.32 2.40 -3.45
CA ASP A 746 1.21 3.18 -4.31
C ASP A 746 1.85 2.27 -5.38
N PRO A 747 1.68 2.57 -6.69
CA PRO A 747 2.26 1.78 -7.77
C PRO A 747 3.76 1.51 -7.60
N MET A 748 4.51 2.44 -6.97
CA MET A 748 5.96 2.30 -6.76
C MET A 748 6.35 1.22 -5.75
N ILE A 749 5.43 0.81 -4.85
CA ILE A 749 5.66 -0.29 -3.91
C ILE A 749 4.91 -1.57 -4.29
N ARG A 750 4.01 -1.51 -5.29
CA ARG A 750 3.20 -2.64 -5.77
C ARG A 750 4.04 -3.84 -6.22
N GLY A 751 5.18 -3.62 -6.88
CA GLY A 751 6.08 -4.70 -7.31
C GLY A 751 6.85 -5.41 -6.18
N HIS A 752 7.00 -4.76 -5.01
CA HIS A 752 7.62 -5.35 -3.82
C HIS A 752 6.56 -5.94 -2.87
N ALA A 753 5.32 -5.45 -2.94
CA ALA A 753 4.17 -5.91 -2.16
C ALA A 753 3.71 -7.34 -2.47
N SER A 754 4.15 -7.94 -3.57
CA SER A 754 3.70 -9.27 -4.04
C SER A 754 3.97 -10.41 -3.05
N ASN A 755 4.96 -10.25 -2.17
CA ASN A 755 5.28 -11.20 -1.09
C ASN A 755 4.79 -10.76 0.30
N ASP A 756 4.42 -9.48 0.48
CA ASP A 756 4.19 -8.85 1.79
C ASP A 756 2.78 -8.22 1.92
N TYR A 757 1.80 -8.69 1.13
CA TYR A 757 0.43 -8.14 1.12
C TYR A 757 -0.24 -8.15 2.50
N ASN A 758 0.01 -9.18 3.31
CA ASN A 758 -0.50 -9.24 4.68
C ASN A 758 0.06 -8.09 5.52
N GLU A 759 1.35 -7.76 5.37
CA GLU A 759 1.94 -6.61 6.07
C GLU A 759 1.24 -5.32 5.66
N ILE A 760 1.04 -5.09 4.36
CA ILE A 760 0.42 -3.84 3.88
C ILE A 760 -1.03 -3.69 4.35
N VAL A 761 -1.79 -4.79 4.37
CA VAL A 761 -3.17 -4.81 4.90
C VAL A 761 -3.15 -4.53 6.41
N GLU A 762 -2.25 -5.14 7.17
CA GLU A 762 -2.10 -4.89 8.61
C GLU A 762 -1.71 -3.44 8.90
N ILE A 763 -0.81 -2.85 8.12
CA ILE A 763 -0.41 -1.44 8.26
C ILE A 763 -1.56 -0.52 7.89
N MET A 764 -2.37 -0.86 6.88
CA MET A 764 -3.58 -0.08 6.55
C MET A 764 -4.60 -0.17 7.69
N ASN A 765 -4.81 -1.36 8.25
CA ASN A 765 -5.68 -1.52 9.42
C ASN A 765 -5.21 -0.68 10.61
N LEU A 766 -3.91 -0.70 10.91
CA LEU A 766 -3.30 0.15 11.94
C LEU A 766 -3.52 1.64 11.62
N ALA A 767 -3.36 2.05 10.36
CA ALA A 767 -3.59 3.43 9.94
C ALA A 767 -5.06 3.86 10.13
N LEU A 768 -6.02 2.96 9.86
CA LEU A 768 -7.44 3.19 10.08
C LEU A 768 -7.81 3.27 11.57
N HIS A 769 -7.15 2.49 12.43
CA HIS A 769 -7.27 2.61 13.89
C HIS A 769 -6.67 3.93 14.41
N CYS A 770 -5.49 4.34 13.91
CA CYS A 770 -4.89 5.64 14.21
C CYS A 770 -5.80 6.80 13.80
N THR A 771 -6.58 6.64 12.72
CA THR A 771 -7.51 7.65 12.20
C THR A 771 -8.96 7.47 12.68
N ALA A 772 -9.17 6.76 13.79
CA ALA A 772 -10.48 6.60 14.40
C ALA A 772 -11.14 7.97 14.68
N ILE A 773 -12.46 8.05 14.43
CA ILE A 773 -13.25 9.27 14.62
C ILE A 773 -13.20 9.69 16.10
N ASP A 774 -13.32 8.72 17.01
CA ASP A 774 -13.10 8.93 18.44
C ASP A 774 -11.59 8.99 18.74
N PRO A 775 -11.06 10.12 19.24
CA PRO A 775 -9.67 10.23 19.68
C PRO A 775 -9.27 9.15 20.69
N THR A 776 -10.16 8.78 21.62
CA THR A 776 -9.86 7.86 22.72
C THR A 776 -9.79 6.39 22.31
N ALA A 777 -10.22 6.07 21.08
CA ALA A 777 -10.12 4.76 20.45
C ALA A 777 -8.80 4.59 19.66
N ARG A 778 -8.03 5.67 19.48
CA ARG A 778 -6.74 5.62 18.77
C ARG A 778 -5.69 4.93 19.65
N PRO A 779 -4.80 4.10 19.08
CA PRO A 779 -3.74 3.43 19.82
C PRO A 779 -2.72 4.43 20.38
N THR A 780 -2.07 4.07 21.49
CA THR A 780 -0.95 4.86 22.03
C THR A 780 0.28 4.78 21.12
N ALA A 781 1.21 5.73 21.24
CA ALA A 781 2.44 5.70 20.44
C ALA A 781 3.29 4.43 20.67
N ASP A 782 3.21 3.82 21.87
CA ASP A 782 3.90 2.55 22.17
C ASP A 782 3.23 1.35 21.50
N GLU A 783 1.89 1.29 21.48
CA GLU A 783 1.14 0.23 20.78
C GLU A 783 1.36 0.30 19.27
N VAL A 784 1.34 1.51 18.69
CA VAL A 784 1.68 1.74 17.28
C VAL A 784 3.08 1.21 16.96
N LEU A 785 4.10 1.58 17.76
CA LEU A 785 5.46 1.11 17.52
C LEU A 785 5.58 -0.41 17.61
N LYS A 786 4.96 -1.03 18.63
CA LYS A 786 4.96 -2.49 18.81
C LYS A 786 4.30 -3.20 17.63
N THR A 787 3.19 -2.65 17.13
CA THR A 787 2.47 -3.22 15.99
C THR A 787 3.32 -3.15 14.73
N LEU A 788 3.90 -1.98 14.42
CA LEU A 788 4.82 -1.81 13.30
C LEU A 788 6.01 -2.77 13.39
N GLU A 789 6.69 -2.84 14.54
CA GLU A 789 7.85 -3.73 14.72
C GLU A 789 7.46 -5.21 14.67
N SER A 790 6.25 -5.59 15.11
CA SER A 790 5.74 -6.96 15.03
C SER A 790 5.49 -7.36 13.58
N THR A 791 4.69 -6.58 12.87
CA THR A 791 4.31 -6.83 11.47
C THR A 791 5.54 -6.94 10.57
N PHE A 792 6.57 -6.12 10.79
CA PHE A 792 7.81 -6.17 10.00
C PHE A 792 8.86 -7.20 10.47
N ARG A 793 8.71 -7.86 11.63
CA ARG A 793 9.64 -8.90 12.11
C ARG A 793 9.28 -10.30 11.63
N THR A 794 8.00 -10.58 11.42
CA THR A 794 7.46 -11.87 10.99
C THR A 794 7.98 -12.37 9.64
N SER A 795 8.55 -11.51 8.80
CA SER A 795 9.17 -11.88 7.52
C SER A 795 10.64 -12.32 7.60
N SER A 796 11.31 -12.18 8.76
CA SER A 796 12.74 -12.51 8.93
C SER A 796 13.04 -13.90 9.49
N SER A 797 12.01 -14.64 9.94
CA SER A 797 12.15 -16.01 10.45
C SER A 797 11.35 -17.00 9.61
N TRP A 798 12.05 -17.81 8.82
CA TRP A 798 11.50 -19.01 8.21
C TRP A 798 11.01 -19.99 9.29
N LEU A 799 9.70 -20.21 9.38
CA LEU A 799 9.09 -21.47 9.83
C LEU A 799 7.80 -21.75 9.02
N PRO A 800 7.52 -23.02 8.70
CA PRO A 800 6.52 -23.41 7.70
C PRO A 800 5.10 -23.58 8.28
N HIS A 801 4.11 -23.35 7.42
CA HIS A 801 2.68 -23.67 7.57
C HIS A 801 1.83 -22.85 8.55
N LEU A 802 1.43 -21.66 8.11
CA LEU A 802 0.05 -21.19 8.21
C LEU A 802 -0.35 -20.64 6.83
N ASN A 803 -1.17 -21.40 6.11
CA ASN A 803 -1.53 -21.12 4.73
C ASN A 803 -2.67 -20.08 4.71
N PHE A 804 -2.33 -18.80 4.63
CA PHE A 804 -3.27 -17.75 4.23
C PHE A 804 -3.20 -17.57 2.71
N SER A 805 -3.95 -18.41 2.00
CA SER A 805 -4.17 -18.28 0.55
C SER A 805 -5.62 -17.84 0.31
N SER A 806 -5.89 -16.54 0.31
CA SER A 806 -7.16 -16.00 -0.21
C SER A 806 -7.14 -14.55 -0.72
N CYS A 807 -5.99 -13.86 -0.80
CA CYS A 807 -5.93 -12.51 -1.40
C CYS A 807 -5.00 -12.37 -2.61
N VAL A 808 -4.33 -13.45 -3.04
CA VAL A 808 -3.57 -13.48 -4.29
C VAL A 808 -3.78 -14.84 -4.94
N ASN A 809 -4.83 -14.92 -5.75
CA ASN A 809 -4.96 -15.74 -6.95
C ASN A 809 -6.26 -15.33 -7.67
#